data_AF-A0A9P6R9H0-F1
#
_entry.id   AF-A0A9P6R9H0-F1
#
_cell.length_a   1.000
_cell.length_b   1.000
_cell.length_c   1.000
_cell.angle_alpha   90.00
_cell.angle_beta   90.00
_cell.angle_gamma   90.00
#
_symmetry.space_group_name_H-M   'P 1'
#
loop_
_entity.id
_entity.type
_entity.pdbx_description
1 polymer ?
#
loop_
_entity_poly.entity_id
_entity_poly.type
_entity_poly.pdbx_seq_one_letter_code
_entity_poly.pdbx_strand_id
1 'polypeptide(L)'
;MAKKTKSSKKIPKEVIASIAAAQAKHNKTLQLPSATLVATSAMAAAREACSAKVDAIVEECLAQNCKFRDSKFDLLNDRRNCLYSSLVSDTVYSAIAGSKRLPDLFRNPVFFLNGATPQDIKQGSVGDCWFVAALAVITNIPGLLEQLCVKKNEEIGVYGFIFFKDGDWVSTVVDDQLFYKVDPLSFRRTLYFSSCNEERESWLPLMEKAYAKIHGDYETLTGGFTSEGIEDLTGGIASMIFTGDILDKDRFWEEEMKNVNKHTLLGCAINFEEESPEKHGIQSGHAYSVLNAAEYNNERLVNVRNPWGQVEWNGDWSDGSEKWTPEAMKALKHEDKDDGQFWMPYRDFLRIFTTIDRCRIFDASWSVASNWISYNVEPRSSGRFQFELKKRSSTVIVLSQPDVRYYGSFEPEFENTLSFHVYDKDDKLIRRAKITVPFSLRSVSCELELDAGKYTVIPHVQREPNDIKQDSDEDESADNAVSPAMRSDDVELVLEPVKMDKSSYMFKQRKAGLIRSMSLARLTGRTLLGVDDEDYEESPDASEVATWQLMLGLRVYSHDRNLTLEGLPGIHPSVKKAQDEALDTIEKEDPEGVSATLADKKDLTVESKELTKVAEQDEGAKKEAEETKKEEKDEDKKVEKEEEKKVEKEEEKKVEKEE
;
A
#
# COMPACT_ATOMS: atom_id res chain seq x y z
N MET A 1 17.27 -14.42 -63.14
CA MET A 1 16.02 -14.93 -62.57
C MET A 1 16.27 -15.31 -61.11
N ALA A 2 15.82 -14.51 -60.14
CA ALA A 2 15.80 -14.90 -58.74
C ALA A 2 14.55 -14.26 -58.09
N LYS A 3 13.58 -15.11 -57.72
CA LYS A 3 12.28 -14.70 -57.18
C LYS A 3 12.41 -14.29 -55.72
N LYS A 4 11.93 -13.09 -55.39
CA LYS A 4 11.64 -12.61 -54.03
C LYS A 4 10.45 -13.38 -53.46
N THR A 5 10.59 -13.99 -52.29
CA THR A 5 9.47 -14.49 -51.47
C THR A 5 9.25 -13.54 -50.29
N LYS A 6 8.26 -12.64 -50.43
CA LYS A 6 7.62 -11.95 -49.29
C LYS A 6 6.44 -12.81 -48.85
N SER A 7 6.45 -13.28 -47.60
CA SER A 7 5.30 -13.91 -46.95
C SER A 7 5.00 -13.16 -45.66
N SER A 8 4.16 -12.12 -45.72
CA SER A 8 3.49 -11.61 -44.53
C SER A 8 2.36 -12.58 -44.18
N LYS A 9 2.53 -13.38 -43.13
CA LYS A 9 1.42 -14.20 -42.61
C LYS A 9 0.43 -13.26 -41.92
N LYS A 10 -0.67 -12.94 -42.60
CA LYS A 10 -1.82 -12.26 -42.00
C LYS A 10 -2.51 -13.24 -41.04
N ILE A 11 -2.79 -12.77 -39.84
CA ILE A 11 -3.58 -13.50 -38.83
C ILE A 11 -4.95 -13.84 -39.45
N PRO A 12 -5.46 -15.09 -39.31
CA PRO A 12 -6.73 -15.49 -39.89
C PRO A 12 -7.88 -14.60 -39.37
N LYS A 13 -8.78 -14.18 -40.28
CA LYS A 13 -9.92 -13.30 -39.94
C LYS A 13 -10.84 -13.88 -38.86
N GLU A 14 -10.91 -15.20 -38.75
CA GLU A 14 -11.69 -15.92 -37.73
C GLU A 14 -11.12 -15.71 -36.32
N VAL A 15 -9.79 -15.63 -36.18
CA VAL A 15 -9.14 -15.33 -34.89
C VAL A 15 -9.37 -13.88 -34.48
N ILE A 16 -9.31 -12.94 -35.44
CA ILE A 16 -9.61 -11.53 -35.18
C ILE A 16 -11.09 -11.34 -34.79
N ALA A 17 -12.01 -12.06 -35.44
CA ALA A 17 -13.43 -12.04 -35.11
C ALA A 17 -13.71 -12.67 -33.73
N SER A 18 -12.99 -13.75 -33.37
CA SER A 18 -13.05 -14.36 -32.04
C SER A 18 -12.55 -13.43 -30.94
N ILE A 19 -11.43 -12.72 -31.16
CA ILE A 19 -10.89 -11.72 -30.24
C ILE A 19 -11.87 -10.56 -30.08
N ALA A 20 -12.43 -10.05 -31.19
CA ALA A 20 -13.41 -8.97 -31.16
C ALA A 20 -14.72 -9.40 -30.45
N ALA A 21 -15.16 -10.64 -30.62
CA ALA A 21 -16.32 -11.19 -29.92
C ALA A 21 -16.06 -11.40 -28.43
N ALA A 22 -14.85 -11.86 -28.05
CA ALA A 22 -14.43 -11.96 -26.66
C ALA A 22 -14.33 -10.58 -26.00
N GLN A 23 -13.74 -9.59 -26.67
CA GLN A 23 -13.69 -8.19 -26.23
C GLN A 23 -15.08 -7.55 -26.12
N ALA A 24 -15.98 -7.81 -27.06
CA ALA A 24 -17.36 -7.30 -27.01
C ALA A 24 -18.18 -7.96 -25.87
N LYS A 25 -17.91 -9.23 -25.54
CA LYS A 25 -18.53 -9.94 -24.43
C LYS A 25 -17.96 -9.49 -23.08
N HIS A 26 -16.65 -9.22 -23.02
CA HIS A 26 -15.96 -8.61 -21.88
C HIS A 26 -16.49 -7.19 -21.59
N ASN A 27 -16.60 -6.34 -22.62
CA ASN A 27 -17.11 -4.97 -22.48
C ASN A 27 -18.60 -4.89 -22.11
N LYS A 28 -19.42 -5.89 -22.47
CA LYS A 28 -20.83 -5.97 -22.04
C LYS A 28 -21.02 -6.48 -20.60
N THR A 29 -19.99 -7.07 -19.99
CA THR A 29 -20.04 -7.64 -18.63
C THR A 29 -19.48 -6.68 -17.58
N LEU A 30 -19.01 -5.50 -17.98
CA LEU A 30 -18.74 -4.35 -17.09
C LEU A 30 -20.07 -3.72 -16.58
N GLN A 31 -20.97 -4.53 -16.02
CA GLN A 31 -21.76 -4.03 -14.91
C GLN A 31 -20.77 -3.91 -13.76
N LEU A 32 -20.51 -2.68 -13.31
CA LEU A 32 -19.61 -2.43 -12.18
C LEU A 32 -19.94 -3.42 -11.06
N PRO A 33 -18.98 -4.28 -10.67
CA PRO A 33 -19.21 -5.20 -9.56
C PRO A 33 -19.59 -4.39 -8.32
N SER A 34 -20.35 -5.01 -7.41
CA SER A 34 -20.59 -4.45 -6.07
C SER A 34 -19.28 -4.10 -5.34
N ALA A 35 -18.16 -4.71 -5.77
CA ALA A 35 -16.80 -4.42 -5.39
C ALA A 35 -16.14 -3.44 -6.37
N THR A 36 -15.84 -2.22 -5.94
CA THR A 36 -15.02 -1.25 -6.69
C THR A 36 -13.77 -0.93 -5.87
N LEU A 37 -12.68 -0.49 -6.51
CA LEU A 37 -11.55 0.11 -5.79
C LEU A 37 -12.04 1.33 -5.00
N VAL A 38 -11.37 1.67 -3.91
CA VAL A 38 -11.73 2.87 -3.15
C VAL A 38 -11.48 4.12 -4.00
N ALA A 39 -12.55 4.59 -4.62
CA ALA A 39 -12.53 5.72 -5.54
C ALA A 39 -12.39 7.02 -4.75
N THR A 40 -11.17 7.55 -4.72
CA THR A 40 -10.84 8.83 -4.08
C THR A 40 -10.38 9.84 -5.13
N SER A 41 -10.43 11.13 -4.78
CA SER A 41 -9.76 12.17 -5.57
C SER A 41 -8.27 11.89 -5.72
N ALA A 42 -7.64 11.32 -4.68
CA ALA A 42 -6.24 10.91 -4.70
C ALA A 42 -5.98 9.79 -5.72
N MET A 43 -6.87 8.81 -5.84
CA MET A 43 -6.77 7.76 -6.86
C MET A 43 -6.82 8.35 -8.28
N ALA A 44 -7.77 9.26 -8.54
CA ALA A 44 -7.88 9.92 -9.84
C ALA A 44 -6.61 10.72 -10.18
N ALA A 45 -6.09 11.49 -9.22
CA ALA A 45 -4.84 12.23 -9.38
C ALA A 45 -3.64 11.29 -9.62
N ALA A 46 -3.55 10.17 -8.91
CA ALA A 46 -2.48 9.18 -9.10
C ALA A 46 -2.53 8.55 -10.50
N ARG A 47 -3.73 8.26 -11.02
CA ARG A 47 -3.91 7.75 -12.39
C ARG A 47 -3.51 8.77 -13.43
N GLU A 48 -3.94 10.02 -13.28
CA GLU A 48 -3.61 11.10 -14.21
C GLU A 48 -2.10 11.34 -14.26
N ALA A 49 -1.47 11.48 -13.09
CA ALA A 49 -0.01 11.63 -12.98
C ALA A 49 0.74 10.43 -13.58
N CYS A 50 0.27 9.21 -13.35
CA CYS A 50 0.85 8.01 -13.93
C CYS A 50 0.72 8.00 -15.47
N SER A 51 -0.45 8.36 -15.99
CA SER A 51 -0.70 8.43 -17.44
C SER A 51 0.23 9.46 -18.10
N ALA A 52 0.29 10.68 -17.54
CA ALA A 52 1.16 11.74 -18.05
C ALA A 52 2.64 11.33 -18.04
N LYS A 53 3.08 10.62 -17.01
CA LYS A 53 4.44 10.09 -16.93
C LYS A 53 4.73 9.03 -17.99
N VAL A 54 3.78 8.14 -18.27
CA VAL A 54 3.93 7.14 -19.34
C VAL A 54 4.00 7.84 -20.70
N ASP A 55 3.18 8.86 -20.94
CA ASP A 55 3.21 9.63 -22.19
C ASP A 55 4.55 10.33 -22.41
N ALA A 56 5.06 11.02 -21.39
CA ALA A 56 6.37 11.66 -21.46
C ALA A 56 7.50 10.66 -21.77
N ILE A 57 7.46 9.48 -21.15
CA ILE A 57 8.43 8.40 -21.41
C ILE A 57 8.31 7.89 -22.86
N VAL A 58 7.09 7.73 -23.36
CA VAL A 58 6.85 7.28 -24.74
C VAL A 58 7.40 8.30 -25.73
N GLU A 59 7.13 9.59 -25.53
CA GLU A 59 7.64 10.67 -26.38
C GLU A 59 9.17 10.70 -26.40
N GLU A 60 9.81 10.62 -25.22
CA GLU A 60 11.27 10.59 -25.12
C GLU A 60 11.88 9.37 -25.83
N CYS A 61 11.31 8.19 -25.62
CA CYS A 61 11.80 6.95 -26.22
C CYS A 61 11.64 6.95 -27.74
N LEU A 62 10.53 7.48 -28.26
CA LEU A 62 10.32 7.67 -29.69
C LEU A 62 11.33 8.64 -30.29
N ALA A 63 11.61 9.76 -29.61
CA ALA A 63 12.59 10.75 -30.06
C ALA A 63 14.02 10.18 -30.09
N GLN A 64 14.38 9.32 -29.14
CA GLN A 64 15.69 8.68 -29.05
C GLN A 64 15.79 7.36 -29.84
N ASN A 65 14.69 6.90 -30.45
CA ASN A 65 14.60 5.59 -31.11
C ASN A 65 15.09 4.44 -30.20
N CYS A 66 14.64 4.46 -28.94
CA CYS A 66 15.03 3.48 -27.93
C CYS A 66 13.78 2.87 -27.24
N LYS A 67 13.97 1.78 -26.52
CA LYS A 67 12.95 1.23 -25.62
C LYS A 67 13.12 1.81 -24.23
N PHE A 68 12.01 1.95 -23.49
CA PHE A 68 12.08 2.42 -22.12
C PHE A 68 12.93 1.46 -21.27
N ARG A 69 13.85 2.04 -20.50
CA ARG A 69 14.66 1.33 -19.52
C ARG A 69 14.48 2.02 -18.17
N ASP A 70 14.07 1.25 -17.18
CA ASP A 70 13.80 1.79 -15.85
C ASP A 70 15.11 1.92 -15.07
N SER A 71 15.72 3.11 -15.12
CA SER A 71 17.00 3.38 -14.44
C SER A 71 16.93 3.25 -12.92
N LYS A 72 15.73 3.27 -12.33
CA LYS A 72 15.52 3.11 -10.88
C LYS A 72 15.30 1.67 -10.45
N PHE A 73 15.12 0.75 -11.40
CA PHE A 73 14.87 -0.67 -11.15
C PHE A 73 15.42 -1.51 -12.32
N ASP A 74 16.71 -1.34 -12.59
CA ASP A 74 17.40 -1.88 -13.76
C ASP A 74 17.85 -3.33 -13.52
N LEU A 75 17.03 -4.30 -13.93
CA LEU A 75 17.31 -5.72 -13.72
C LEU A 75 18.57 -6.25 -14.43
N LEU A 76 19.12 -5.52 -15.39
CA LEU A 76 20.28 -5.95 -16.18
C LEU A 76 21.59 -5.38 -15.61
N ASN A 77 21.61 -4.09 -15.27
CA ASN A 77 22.83 -3.44 -14.75
C ASN A 77 22.89 -3.42 -13.22
N ASP A 78 21.74 -3.44 -12.54
CA ASP A 78 21.62 -3.35 -11.09
C ASP A 78 20.86 -4.54 -10.51
N ARG A 79 21.24 -5.74 -10.97
CA ARG A 79 20.60 -7.00 -10.56
C ARG A 79 20.59 -7.18 -9.05
N ARG A 80 21.63 -6.73 -8.34
CA ARG A 80 21.73 -6.91 -6.88
C ARG A 80 20.67 -6.09 -6.16
N ASN A 81 20.57 -4.78 -6.42
CA ASN A 81 19.59 -3.93 -5.73
C ASN A 81 18.15 -4.25 -6.13
N CYS A 82 17.93 -4.88 -7.29
CA CYS A 82 16.59 -5.33 -7.67
C CYS A 82 16.20 -6.65 -6.99
N LEU A 83 17.16 -7.46 -6.56
CA LEU A 83 16.91 -8.79 -5.97
C LEU A 83 17.01 -8.79 -4.45
N TYR A 84 17.87 -7.96 -3.87
CA TYR A 84 18.22 -8.02 -2.46
C TYR A 84 18.20 -6.64 -1.82
N SER A 85 17.57 -6.56 -0.65
CA SER A 85 17.63 -5.37 0.20
C SER A 85 18.84 -5.41 1.14
N SER A 86 19.24 -6.62 1.54
CA SER A 86 20.33 -6.84 2.48
C SER A 86 21.66 -7.12 1.81
N LEU A 87 22.73 -6.73 2.48
CA LEU A 87 24.07 -7.22 2.14
C LEU A 87 24.28 -8.66 2.60
N VAL A 88 23.49 -9.09 3.58
CA VAL A 88 23.49 -10.40 4.25
C VAL A 88 22.15 -11.06 3.96
N SER A 89 21.92 -11.39 2.69
CA SER A 89 20.77 -12.21 2.29
C SER A 89 21.19 -13.67 2.34
N ASP A 90 20.43 -14.49 3.06
CA ASP A 90 20.57 -15.95 3.04
C ASP A 90 19.94 -16.57 1.78
N THR A 91 19.12 -15.80 1.07
CA THR A 91 18.45 -16.25 -0.14
C THR A 91 19.40 -16.13 -1.33
N VAL A 92 19.71 -17.26 -1.98
CA VAL A 92 20.56 -17.25 -3.17
C VAL A 92 19.74 -17.55 -4.42
N TYR A 93 19.46 -16.51 -5.22
CA TYR A 93 18.81 -16.65 -6.53
C TYR A 93 19.79 -17.18 -7.61
N SER A 94 20.42 -18.32 -7.34
CA SER A 94 21.46 -18.95 -8.16
C SER A 94 20.95 -19.44 -9.52
N ALA A 95 19.68 -19.83 -9.59
CA ALA A 95 19.05 -20.34 -10.80
C ALA A 95 18.60 -19.24 -11.80
N ILE A 96 18.73 -17.95 -11.46
CA ILE A 96 18.50 -16.86 -12.41
C ILE A 96 19.65 -16.84 -13.43
N ALA A 97 19.32 -17.12 -14.69
CA ALA A 97 20.26 -17.08 -15.80
C ALA A 97 20.54 -15.64 -16.28
N GLY A 98 19.61 -14.71 -16.09
CA GLY A 98 19.77 -13.30 -16.41
C GLY A 98 18.43 -12.59 -16.54
N SER A 99 18.43 -11.40 -17.14
CA SER A 99 17.23 -10.63 -17.47
C SER A 99 17.14 -10.37 -18.97
N LYS A 100 15.92 -10.37 -19.51
CA LYS A 100 15.61 -10.09 -20.92
C LYS A 100 14.26 -9.40 -21.05
N ARG A 101 14.05 -8.69 -22.16
CA ARG A 101 12.75 -8.10 -22.49
C ARG A 101 11.76 -9.16 -22.93
N LEU A 102 10.47 -8.91 -22.73
CA LEU A 102 9.39 -9.81 -23.15
C LEU A 102 9.49 -10.29 -24.61
N PRO A 103 9.74 -9.43 -25.62
CA PRO A 103 9.85 -9.88 -27.01
C PRO A 103 11.07 -10.76 -27.32
N ASP A 104 12.08 -10.76 -26.45
CA ASP A 104 13.27 -11.63 -26.57
C ASP A 104 13.08 -12.99 -25.91
N LEU A 105 12.09 -13.10 -25.02
CA LEU A 105 11.72 -14.32 -24.30
C LEU A 105 10.61 -15.08 -25.03
N PHE A 106 9.58 -14.37 -25.48
CA PHE A 106 8.34 -14.95 -26.00
C PHE A 106 8.00 -14.42 -27.40
N ARG A 107 7.34 -15.25 -28.21
CA ARG A 107 6.85 -14.84 -29.53
C ARG A 107 5.51 -14.16 -29.39
N ASN A 108 5.37 -12.93 -29.91
CA ASN A 108 4.14 -12.14 -29.83
C ASN A 108 3.59 -12.07 -28.39
N PRO A 109 4.38 -11.53 -27.43
CA PRO A 109 3.88 -11.32 -26.09
C PRO A 109 2.72 -10.33 -26.12
N VAL A 110 1.75 -10.55 -25.23
CA VAL A 110 0.61 -9.66 -25.00
C VAL A 110 0.50 -9.39 -23.51
N PHE A 111 0.02 -8.21 -23.15
CA PHE A 111 -0.21 -7.90 -21.75
C PHE A 111 -1.37 -8.71 -21.17
N PHE A 112 -2.54 -8.64 -21.82
CA PHE A 112 -3.72 -9.47 -21.52
C PHE A 112 -4.09 -10.28 -22.75
N LEU A 113 -4.36 -11.57 -22.56
CA LEU A 113 -4.92 -12.40 -23.62
C LEU A 113 -6.44 -12.28 -23.66
N ASN A 114 -7.11 -12.59 -22.54
CA ASN A 114 -8.57 -12.61 -22.42
C ASN A 114 -9.08 -11.90 -21.14
N GLY A 115 -8.32 -10.91 -20.66
CA GLY A 115 -8.48 -10.35 -19.31
C GLY A 115 -7.67 -11.15 -18.29
N ALA A 116 -7.60 -10.66 -17.06
CA ALA A 116 -6.89 -11.36 -15.99
C ALA A 116 -7.84 -12.28 -15.22
N THR A 117 -7.44 -13.54 -15.03
CA THR A 117 -8.20 -14.53 -14.28
C THR A 117 -7.35 -15.18 -13.20
N PRO A 118 -7.96 -15.79 -12.17
CA PRO A 118 -7.22 -16.56 -11.16
C PRO A 118 -6.42 -17.69 -11.80
N GLN A 119 -6.95 -18.32 -12.85
CA GLN A 119 -6.32 -19.46 -13.55
C GLN A 119 -5.04 -19.10 -14.30
N ASP A 120 -4.82 -17.81 -14.60
CA ASP A 120 -3.59 -17.37 -15.23
C ASP A 120 -2.42 -17.41 -14.24
N ILE A 121 -2.68 -17.41 -12.93
CA ILE A 121 -1.65 -17.11 -11.94
C ILE A 121 -0.81 -18.33 -11.58
N LYS A 122 0.51 -18.23 -11.79
CA LYS A 122 1.49 -19.19 -11.25
C LYS A 122 2.59 -18.48 -10.49
N GLN A 123 2.71 -18.79 -9.21
CA GLN A 123 3.82 -18.31 -8.39
C GLN A 123 5.17 -18.80 -8.93
N GLY A 124 6.18 -17.95 -8.80
CA GLY A 124 7.56 -18.27 -9.16
C GLY A 124 8.40 -18.76 -7.98
N SER A 125 9.70 -18.42 -8.02
CA SER A 125 10.69 -18.83 -7.02
C SER A 125 10.90 -17.84 -5.87
N VAL A 126 9.98 -16.89 -5.65
CA VAL A 126 10.00 -15.95 -4.51
C VAL A 126 8.87 -16.30 -3.53
N GLY A 127 9.09 -16.08 -2.23
CA GLY A 127 8.14 -16.41 -1.16
C GLY A 127 7.00 -15.41 -1.00
N ASP A 128 6.46 -14.90 -2.10
CA ASP A 128 5.43 -13.86 -2.17
C ASP A 128 4.01 -14.43 -2.33
N CYS A 129 3.79 -15.68 -1.89
CA CYS A 129 2.52 -16.39 -2.06
C CYS A 129 1.31 -15.59 -1.56
N TRP A 130 1.50 -14.79 -0.50
CA TRP A 130 0.50 -13.88 0.05
C TRP A 130 -0.01 -12.85 -0.97
N PHE A 131 0.89 -12.27 -1.76
CA PHE A 131 0.59 -11.28 -2.78
C PHE A 131 0.01 -11.94 -4.03
N VAL A 132 0.55 -13.08 -4.44
CA VAL A 132 0.04 -13.86 -5.58
C VAL A 132 -1.38 -14.38 -5.29
N ALA A 133 -1.65 -14.81 -4.06
CA ALA A 133 -3.00 -15.15 -3.60
C ALA A 133 -3.92 -13.90 -3.60
N ALA A 134 -3.43 -12.74 -3.15
CA ALA A 134 -4.21 -11.50 -3.23
C ALA A 134 -4.60 -11.17 -4.68
N LEU A 135 -3.68 -11.31 -5.63
CA LEU A 135 -3.98 -11.13 -7.06
C LEU A 135 -5.05 -12.09 -7.55
N ALA A 136 -5.04 -13.36 -7.12
CA ALA A 136 -6.07 -14.33 -7.49
C ALA A 136 -7.46 -13.95 -6.93
N VAL A 137 -7.54 -13.39 -5.72
CA VAL A 137 -8.80 -12.86 -5.19
C VAL A 137 -9.29 -11.65 -6.01
N ILE A 138 -8.37 -10.78 -6.43
CA ILE A 138 -8.71 -9.57 -7.20
C ILE A 138 -9.14 -9.91 -8.63
N THR A 139 -8.45 -10.82 -9.32
CA THR A 139 -8.81 -11.23 -10.70
C THR A 139 -10.08 -12.05 -10.76
N ASN A 140 -10.52 -12.64 -9.65
CA ASN A 140 -11.82 -13.28 -9.55
C ASN A 140 -12.98 -12.28 -9.67
N ILE A 141 -12.73 -10.97 -9.45
CA ILE A 141 -13.69 -9.90 -9.66
C ILE A 141 -13.42 -9.25 -11.02
N PRO A 142 -14.32 -9.40 -12.01
CA PRO A 142 -14.09 -8.89 -13.36
C PRO A 142 -13.80 -7.39 -13.38
N GLY A 143 -12.69 -6.99 -14.02
CA GLY A 143 -12.34 -5.59 -14.24
C GLY A 143 -11.65 -4.90 -13.05
N LEU A 144 -11.47 -5.58 -11.91
CA LEU A 144 -10.88 -4.96 -10.72
C LEU A 144 -9.37 -4.76 -10.88
N LEU A 145 -8.64 -5.77 -11.35
CA LEU A 145 -7.21 -5.68 -11.62
C LEU A 145 -6.90 -4.66 -12.74
N GLU A 146 -7.73 -4.64 -13.79
CA GLU A 146 -7.54 -3.75 -14.94
C GLU A 146 -7.60 -2.28 -14.54
N GLN A 147 -8.31 -1.94 -13.46
CA GLN A 147 -8.30 -0.59 -12.92
C GLN A 147 -6.94 -0.21 -12.33
N LEU A 148 -6.11 -1.15 -11.88
CA LEU A 148 -4.75 -0.84 -11.40
C LEU A 148 -3.77 -0.61 -12.56
N CYS A 149 -4.10 -1.10 -13.75
CA CYS A 149 -3.31 -0.92 -14.97
C CYS A 149 -3.68 0.41 -15.64
N VAL A 150 -2.89 1.46 -15.41
CA VAL A 150 -3.25 2.82 -15.84
C VAL A 150 -3.04 3.03 -17.34
N LYS A 151 -1.82 2.76 -17.82
CA LYS A 151 -1.43 3.01 -19.21
C LYS A 151 -0.24 2.14 -19.58
N LYS A 152 -0.17 1.72 -20.84
CA LYS A 152 0.94 0.91 -21.36
C LYS A 152 1.24 1.24 -22.82
N ASN A 153 2.48 1.03 -23.21
CA ASN A 153 2.92 1.00 -24.60
C ASN A 153 3.86 -0.20 -24.77
N GLU A 154 3.34 -1.28 -25.37
CA GLU A 154 4.06 -2.57 -25.52
C GLU A 154 5.21 -2.49 -26.53
N GLU A 155 5.17 -1.55 -27.48
CA GLU A 155 6.24 -1.34 -28.46
C GLU A 155 7.48 -0.73 -27.79
N ILE A 156 7.27 0.33 -27.01
CA ILE A 156 8.30 0.97 -26.20
C ILE A 156 8.70 0.12 -25.00
N GLY A 157 7.79 -0.73 -24.51
CA GLY A 157 7.99 -1.59 -23.36
C GLY A 157 7.84 -0.85 -22.02
N VAL A 158 6.86 0.05 -21.91
CA VAL A 158 6.57 0.82 -20.68
C VAL A 158 5.16 0.53 -20.16
N TYR A 159 5.03 0.34 -18.85
CA TYR A 159 3.78 -0.04 -18.17
C TYR A 159 3.63 0.77 -16.89
N GLY A 160 2.49 1.44 -16.73
CA GLY A 160 2.14 2.24 -15.57
C GLY A 160 1.05 1.59 -14.72
N PHE A 161 1.29 1.56 -13.41
CA PHE A 161 0.45 0.94 -12.39
C PHE A 161 0.19 1.90 -11.23
N ILE A 162 -0.88 1.64 -10.47
CA ILE A 162 -1.13 2.28 -9.18
C ILE A 162 -1.33 1.22 -8.10
N PHE A 163 -0.88 1.53 -6.89
CA PHE A 163 -1.06 0.73 -5.69
C PHE A 163 -1.50 1.65 -4.54
N PHE A 164 -2.20 1.11 -3.57
CA PHE A 164 -2.56 1.81 -2.35
C PHE A 164 -1.49 1.53 -1.29
N LYS A 165 -0.82 2.56 -0.78
CA LYS A 165 0.21 2.41 0.27
C LYS A 165 0.00 3.49 1.33
N ASP A 166 0.01 3.08 2.58
CA ASP A 166 -0.02 3.96 3.75
C ASP A 166 -1.11 5.04 3.67
N GLY A 167 -2.30 4.65 3.18
CA GLY A 167 -3.46 5.51 3.10
C GLY A 167 -3.56 6.39 1.85
N ASP A 168 -2.69 6.23 0.86
CA ASP A 168 -2.71 7.00 -0.38
C ASP A 168 -2.45 6.13 -1.62
N TRP A 169 -2.84 6.61 -2.80
CA TRP A 169 -2.60 5.93 -4.07
C TRP A 169 -1.26 6.38 -4.68
N VAL A 170 -0.32 5.45 -4.81
CA VAL A 170 1.01 5.68 -5.38
C VAL A 170 1.09 5.12 -6.79
N SER A 171 1.70 5.88 -7.71
CA SER A 171 1.94 5.42 -9.08
C SER A 171 3.36 4.89 -9.27
N THR A 172 3.50 3.83 -10.05
CA THR A 172 4.79 3.27 -10.45
C THR A 172 4.78 2.94 -11.93
N VAL A 173 5.95 3.05 -12.57
CA VAL A 173 6.15 2.77 -13.98
C VAL A 173 7.34 1.85 -14.11
N VAL A 174 7.22 0.77 -14.88
CA VAL A 174 8.27 -0.25 -15.09
C VAL A 174 8.47 -0.54 -16.57
N ASP A 175 9.65 -1.05 -16.91
CA ASP A 175 9.95 -1.60 -18.24
C ASP A 175 9.60 -3.09 -18.38
N ASP A 176 9.67 -3.63 -19.60
CA ASP A 176 9.39 -5.05 -19.91
C ASP A 176 10.55 -6.04 -19.69
N GLN A 177 11.61 -5.65 -18.96
CA GLN A 177 12.69 -6.59 -18.61
C GLN A 177 12.25 -7.50 -17.45
N LEU A 178 12.47 -8.81 -17.58
CA LEU A 178 12.13 -9.81 -16.57
C LEU A 178 13.28 -10.80 -16.38
N PHE A 179 13.42 -11.32 -15.15
CA PHE A 179 14.36 -12.39 -14.86
C PHE A 179 13.86 -13.72 -15.42
N TYR A 180 14.79 -14.49 -15.97
CA TYR A 180 14.50 -15.81 -16.53
C TYR A 180 15.50 -16.85 -16.04
N LYS A 181 15.07 -18.10 -16.05
CA LYS A 181 15.90 -19.29 -15.89
C LYS A 181 15.94 -20.09 -17.18
N VAL A 182 16.95 -20.93 -17.28
CA VAL A 182 17.09 -21.90 -18.37
C VAL A 182 16.93 -23.27 -17.76
N ASP A 183 15.96 -24.02 -18.26
CA ASP A 183 15.80 -25.41 -17.89
C ASP A 183 17.03 -26.21 -18.36
N PRO A 184 17.72 -26.94 -17.46
CA PRO A 184 18.98 -27.60 -17.79
C PRO A 184 18.82 -28.78 -18.77
N LEU A 185 17.61 -29.34 -18.90
CA LEU A 185 17.32 -30.50 -19.77
C LEU A 185 16.76 -30.07 -21.13
N SER A 186 15.80 -29.16 -21.15
CA SER A 186 15.12 -28.70 -22.35
C SER A 186 15.76 -27.46 -22.98
N PHE A 187 16.68 -26.79 -22.27
CA PHE A 187 17.27 -25.50 -22.65
C PHE A 187 16.24 -24.40 -22.89
N ARG A 188 14.99 -24.61 -22.44
CA ARG A 188 13.90 -23.66 -22.59
C ARG A 188 14.06 -22.52 -21.58
N ARG A 189 13.83 -21.30 -22.04
CA ARG A 189 13.77 -20.12 -21.16
C ARG A 189 12.39 -20.03 -20.54
N THR A 190 12.32 -19.90 -19.23
CA THR A 190 11.08 -19.67 -18.47
C THR A 190 11.31 -18.52 -17.50
N LEU A 191 10.24 -17.84 -17.08
CA LEU A 191 10.35 -16.78 -16.08
C LEU A 191 10.82 -17.38 -14.75
N TYR A 192 11.58 -16.59 -14.00
CA TYR A 192 12.10 -17.02 -12.70
C TYR A 192 11.10 -16.79 -11.58
N PHE A 193 10.48 -15.61 -11.57
CA PHE A 193 9.40 -15.25 -10.65
C PHE A 193 8.04 -15.63 -11.23
N SER A 194 6.97 -14.90 -10.90
CA SER A 194 5.62 -15.25 -11.34
C SER A 194 5.50 -15.34 -12.87
N SER A 195 4.55 -16.14 -13.33
CA SER A 195 4.28 -16.31 -14.76
C SER A 195 2.82 -16.63 -15.02
N CYS A 196 2.31 -16.22 -16.18
CA CYS A 196 0.98 -16.60 -16.58
C CYS A 196 0.94 -18.08 -17.04
N ASN A 197 -0.23 -18.72 -16.95
CA ASN A 197 -0.43 -20.07 -17.48
C ASN A 197 -0.15 -20.15 -19.00
N GLU A 198 -0.56 -19.12 -19.76
CA GLU A 198 -0.10 -18.91 -21.13
C GLU A 198 1.20 -18.10 -21.14
N GLU A 199 2.29 -18.67 -21.69
CA GLU A 199 3.63 -18.07 -21.66
C GLU A 199 3.74 -16.69 -22.34
N ARG A 200 2.83 -16.36 -23.24
CA ARG A 200 2.83 -15.08 -23.96
C ARG A 200 2.10 -13.98 -23.20
N GLU A 201 1.33 -14.32 -22.17
CA GLU A 201 0.65 -13.34 -21.33
C GLU A 201 1.59 -12.83 -20.23
N SER A 202 1.57 -11.53 -19.96
CA SER A 202 2.63 -10.87 -19.19
C SER A 202 2.16 -9.89 -18.11
N TRP A 203 0.85 -9.76 -17.88
CA TRP A 203 0.34 -8.87 -16.84
C TRP A 203 0.86 -9.23 -15.45
N LEU A 204 0.89 -10.53 -15.10
CA LEU A 204 1.28 -11.01 -13.78
C LEU A 204 2.75 -10.70 -13.43
N PRO A 205 3.74 -11.12 -14.24
CA PRO A 205 5.14 -10.79 -13.94
C PRO A 205 5.44 -9.29 -13.95
N LEU A 206 4.73 -8.51 -14.76
CA LEU A 206 4.90 -7.05 -14.77
C LEU A 206 4.26 -6.39 -13.54
N MET A 207 3.13 -6.92 -13.05
CA MET A 207 2.48 -6.47 -11.81
C MET A 207 3.35 -6.79 -10.60
N GLU A 208 3.86 -8.02 -10.49
CA GLU A 208 4.81 -8.45 -9.44
C GLU A 208 6.06 -7.59 -9.46
N LYS A 209 6.65 -7.32 -10.64
CA LYS A 209 7.78 -6.40 -10.78
C LYS A 209 7.48 -4.99 -10.29
N ALA A 210 6.31 -4.44 -10.66
CA ALA A 210 5.90 -3.12 -10.24
C ALA A 210 5.71 -3.05 -8.72
N TYR A 211 5.21 -4.13 -8.13
CA TYR A 211 5.04 -4.29 -6.69
C TYR A 211 6.39 -4.44 -5.96
N ALA A 212 7.33 -5.23 -6.50
CA ALA A 212 8.70 -5.33 -6.00
C ALA A 212 9.39 -3.97 -6.00
N LYS A 213 9.25 -3.21 -7.10
CA LYS A 213 9.84 -1.87 -7.22
C LYS A 213 9.37 -0.89 -6.15
N ILE A 214 8.08 -0.91 -5.77
CA ILE A 214 7.59 0.01 -4.73
C ILE A 214 8.02 -0.41 -3.32
N HIS A 215 8.38 -1.68 -3.12
CA HIS A 215 8.91 -2.20 -1.85
C HIS A 215 10.45 -2.14 -1.77
N GLY A 216 11.12 -2.05 -2.91
CA GLY A 216 12.57 -1.85 -3.02
C GLY A 216 13.24 -2.89 -3.90
N ASP A 217 12.82 -4.16 -3.80
CA ASP A 217 13.39 -5.32 -4.47
C ASP A 217 12.43 -6.53 -4.41
N TYR A 218 12.81 -7.66 -5.01
CA TYR A 218 12.01 -8.89 -4.94
C TYR A 218 12.09 -9.63 -3.59
N GLU A 219 13.21 -9.56 -2.88
CA GLU A 219 13.39 -10.26 -1.60
C GLU A 219 12.42 -9.75 -0.53
N THR A 220 12.18 -8.44 -0.47
CA THR A 220 11.23 -7.80 0.44
C THR A 220 9.77 -8.24 0.28
N LEU A 221 9.44 -8.92 -0.83
CA LEU A 221 8.13 -9.53 -1.01
C LEU A 221 7.97 -10.89 -0.31
N THR A 222 9.06 -11.44 0.22
CA THR A 222 9.04 -12.73 0.93
C THR A 222 8.33 -12.59 2.28
N GLY A 223 7.25 -13.35 2.46
CA GLY A 223 6.48 -13.33 3.71
C GLY A 223 5.49 -12.16 3.81
N GLY A 224 4.26 -12.48 4.16
CA GLY A 224 3.21 -11.49 4.34
C GLY A 224 1.82 -12.11 4.46
N PHE A 225 0.82 -11.24 4.49
CA PHE A 225 -0.56 -11.63 4.72
C PHE A 225 -1.42 -11.26 3.52
N THR A 226 -2.22 -12.20 3.03
CA THR A 226 -3.04 -11.97 1.82
C THR A 226 -3.97 -10.78 1.98
N SER A 227 -4.47 -10.52 3.18
CA SER A 227 -5.30 -9.35 3.47
C SER A 227 -4.59 -8.02 3.22
N GLU A 228 -3.29 -7.91 3.55
CA GLU A 228 -2.46 -6.73 3.28
C GLU A 228 -2.23 -6.54 1.78
N GLY A 229 -2.00 -7.63 1.05
CA GLY A 229 -1.85 -7.58 -0.41
C GLY A 229 -3.13 -7.11 -1.08
N ILE A 230 -4.29 -7.57 -0.60
CA ILE A 230 -5.59 -7.11 -1.08
C ILE A 230 -5.80 -5.63 -0.73
N GLU A 231 -5.43 -5.19 0.49
CA GLU A 231 -5.50 -3.78 0.87
C GLU A 231 -4.65 -2.91 -0.07
N ASP A 232 -3.41 -3.29 -0.36
CA ASP A 232 -2.53 -2.54 -1.26
C ASP A 232 -3.02 -2.53 -2.72
N LEU A 233 -3.83 -3.52 -3.11
CA LEU A 233 -4.46 -3.59 -4.43
C LEU A 233 -5.82 -2.87 -4.50
N THR A 234 -6.47 -2.56 -3.37
CA THR A 234 -7.88 -2.08 -3.38
C THR A 234 -8.12 -0.76 -2.66
N GLY A 235 -7.26 -0.40 -1.70
CA GLY A 235 -7.54 0.64 -0.70
C GLY A 235 -8.52 0.20 0.39
N GLY A 236 -8.82 -1.10 0.47
CA GLY A 236 -9.64 -1.70 1.51
C GLY A 236 -9.00 -1.68 2.90
N ILE A 237 -9.50 -2.52 3.80
CA ILE A 237 -8.99 -2.63 5.17
C ILE A 237 -8.67 -4.08 5.47
N ALA A 238 -7.39 -4.37 5.65
CA ALA A 238 -6.92 -5.67 6.10
C ALA A 238 -7.26 -5.90 7.58
N SER A 239 -7.62 -7.14 7.88
CA SER A 239 -7.80 -7.69 9.21
C SER A 239 -7.58 -9.20 9.14
N MET A 240 -7.28 -9.83 10.27
CA MET A 240 -7.11 -11.27 10.34
C MET A 240 -7.94 -11.87 11.47
N ILE A 241 -8.45 -13.07 11.23
CA ILE A 241 -9.31 -13.81 12.16
C ILE A 241 -8.73 -15.21 12.35
N PHE A 242 -8.51 -15.62 13.60
CA PHE A 242 -8.27 -17.03 13.89
C PHE A 242 -9.56 -17.83 13.74
N THR A 243 -9.51 -18.95 13.01
CA THR A 243 -10.69 -19.80 12.82
C THR A 243 -11.19 -20.39 14.14
N GLY A 244 -10.27 -20.64 15.09
CA GLY A 244 -10.58 -21.08 16.46
C GLY A 244 -11.34 -20.05 17.30
N ASP A 245 -11.19 -18.75 17.00
CA ASP A 245 -11.82 -17.65 17.75
C ASP A 245 -13.22 -17.30 17.23
N ILE A 246 -13.70 -17.98 16.18
CA ILE A 246 -15.05 -17.79 15.64
C ILE A 246 -16.06 -18.42 16.58
N LEU A 247 -16.72 -17.57 17.38
CA LEU A 247 -17.74 -17.99 18.35
C LEU A 247 -18.97 -18.63 17.67
N ASP A 248 -19.54 -17.96 16.67
CA ASP A 248 -20.73 -18.40 15.95
C ASP A 248 -20.39 -18.63 14.47
N LYS A 249 -20.17 -19.90 14.14
CA LYS A 249 -19.79 -20.37 12.80
C LYS A 249 -20.94 -20.24 11.80
N ASP A 250 -22.20 -20.29 12.27
CA ASP A 250 -23.36 -20.10 11.42
C ASP A 250 -23.52 -18.63 11.04
N ARG A 251 -23.42 -17.74 12.04
CA ARG A 251 -23.44 -16.29 11.80
C ARG A 251 -22.29 -15.84 10.91
N PHE A 252 -21.07 -16.35 11.13
CA PHE A 252 -19.93 -16.05 10.27
C PHE A 252 -20.17 -16.48 8.82
N TRP A 253 -20.80 -17.64 8.61
CA TRP A 253 -21.16 -18.08 7.28
C TRP A 253 -22.15 -17.13 6.60
N GLU A 254 -23.22 -16.74 7.29
CA GLU A 254 -24.25 -15.85 6.75
C GLU A 254 -23.75 -14.42 6.49
N GLU A 255 -22.93 -13.87 7.40
CA GLU A 255 -22.47 -12.48 7.35
C GLU A 255 -21.22 -12.30 6.48
N GLU A 256 -20.24 -13.21 6.54
CA GLU A 256 -18.95 -13.04 5.85
C GLU A 256 -18.82 -13.98 4.64
N MET A 257 -18.95 -15.30 4.82
CA MET A 257 -18.65 -16.25 3.73
C MET A 257 -19.60 -16.11 2.54
N LYS A 258 -20.93 -16.02 2.77
CA LYS A 258 -21.93 -15.80 1.70
C LYS A 258 -21.73 -14.49 0.92
N ASN A 259 -20.95 -13.57 1.47
CA ASN A 259 -20.71 -12.26 0.91
C ASN A 259 -19.26 -12.06 0.43
N VAL A 260 -18.50 -13.15 0.29
CA VAL A 260 -17.20 -13.14 -0.39
C VAL A 260 -17.35 -12.55 -1.79
N ASN A 261 -16.36 -11.75 -2.21
CA ASN A 261 -16.33 -10.97 -3.46
C ASN A 261 -17.39 -9.85 -3.60
N LYS A 262 -18.23 -9.61 -2.59
CA LYS A 262 -19.20 -8.49 -2.60
C LYS A 262 -18.70 -7.30 -1.79
N HIS A 263 -18.48 -7.54 -0.50
CA HIS A 263 -18.07 -6.52 0.47
C HIS A 263 -16.79 -6.91 1.23
N THR A 264 -16.44 -8.19 1.19
CA THR A 264 -15.25 -8.75 1.81
C THR A 264 -14.53 -9.63 0.81
N LEU A 265 -13.21 -9.48 0.75
CA LEU A 265 -12.29 -10.32 0.02
C LEU A 265 -11.50 -11.16 1.02
N LEU A 266 -11.33 -12.45 0.71
CA LEU A 266 -10.86 -13.42 1.68
C LEU A 266 -9.65 -14.21 1.14
N GLY A 267 -8.64 -14.34 1.99
CA GLY A 267 -7.60 -15.36 1.89
C GLY A 267 -7.63 -16.27 3.10
N CYS A 268 -6.82 -17.31 3.10
CA CYS A 268 -6.65 -18.19 4.26
C CYS A 268 -5.26 -18.79 4.26
N ALA A 269 -4.77 -19.13 5.46
CA ALA A 269 -3.47 -19.76 5.62
C ALA A 269 -3.48 -20.76 6.78
N ILE A 270 -2.46 -21.60 6.79
CA ILE A 270 -2.13 -22.50 7.89
C ILE A 270 -0.81 -22.02 8.49
N ASN A 271 -0.80 -21.70 9.77
CA ASN A 271 0.40 -21.26 10.48
C ASN A 271 1.38 -22.43 10.67
N PHE A 272 2.68 -22.11 10.80
CA PHE A 272 3.80 -23.06 10.78
C PHE A 272 3.83 -24.09 11.94
N GLU A 273 2.98 -23.95 12.96
CA GLU A 273 3.10 -24.69 14.22
C GLU A 273 2.18 -25.92 14.36
N GLU A 274 1.23 -26.14 13.45
CA GLU A 274 0.37 -27.32 13.51
C GLU A 274 0.99 -28.49 12.75
N GLU A 275 1.03 -29.68 13.38
CA GLU A 275 1.53 -30.94 12.80
C GLU A 275 1.00 -31.15 11.38
N SER A 276 1.88 -30.92 10.39
CA SER A 276 1.75 -31.14 8.96
C SER A 276 0.36 -31.64 8.46
N PRO A 277 -0.54 -30.72 8.07
CA PRO A 277 -1.70 -30.98 7.23
C PRO A 277 -1.36 -31.44 5.79
N GLU A 278 -0.09 -31.74 5.47
CA GLU A 278 0.31 -32.40 4.21
C GLU A 278 -0.49 -33.68 3.94
N LYS A 279 -1.08 -34.29 4.98
CA LYS A 279 -2.00 -35.43 4.87
C LYS A 279 -3.21 -35.17 3.97
N HIS A 280 -3.57 -33.91 3.71
CA HIS A 280 -4.75 -33.56 2.92
C HIS A 280 -4.50 -32.74 1.65
N GLY A 281 -3.24 -32.62 1.21
CA GLY A 281 -2.89 -31.82 0.04
C GLY A 281 -2.93 -30.30 0.26
N ILE A 282 -2.94 -29.85 1.52
CA ILE A 282 -2.86 -28.44 1.90
C ILE A 282 -1.50 -28.17 2.55
N GLN A 283 -0.84 -27.10 2.11
CA GLN A 283 0.51 -26.72 2.50
C GLN A 283 0.49 -25.79 3.72
N SER A 284 1.27 -26.11 4.75
CA SER A 284 1.54 -25.20 5.88
C SER A 284 2.48 -24.06 5.50
N GLY A 285 2.33 -22.92 6.16
CA GLY A 285 3.16 -21.74 5.91
C GLY A 285 2.90 -21.09 4.56
N HIS A 286 1.72 -21.31 3.99
CA HIS A 286 1.37 -20.90 2.64
C HIS A 286 0.01 -20.23 2.57
N ALA A 287 -0.09 -19.22 1.70
CA ALA A 287 -1.30 -18.43 1.51
C ALA A 287 -2.18 -19.03 0.40
N TYR A 288 -3.48 -19.08 0.67
CA TYR A 288 -4.51 -19.52 -0.26
C TYR A 288 -5.56 -18.43 -0.47
N SER A 289 -6.21 -18.45 -1.63
CA SER A 289 -7.28 -17.51 -1.99
C SER A 289 -8.64 -18.14 -1.76
N VAL A 290 -9.58 -17.43 -1.13
CA VAL A 290 -10.99 -17.88 -1.08
C VAL A 290 -11.74 -17.22 -2.21
N LEU A 291 -12.05 -17.98 -3.26
CA LEU A 291 -12.65 -17.45 -4.48
C LEU A 291 -14.17 -17.46 -4.46
N ASN A 292 -14.81 -18.34 -3.69
CA ASN A 292 -16.27 -18.38 -3.61
C ASN A 292 -16.76 -19.16 -2.38
N ALA A 293 -18.03 -18.98 -2.03
CA ALA A 293 -18.72 -19.78 -1.04
C ALA A 293 -20.15 -20.06 -1.51
N ALA A 294 -20.60 -21.30 -1.39
CA ALA A 294 -21.90 -21.72 -1.91
C ALA A 294 -22.56 -22.76 -1.01
N GLU A 295 -23.89 -22.81 -1.06
CA GLU A 295 -24.69 -23.89 -0.47
C GLU A 295 -25.22 -24.79 -1.59
N TYR A 296 -24.97 -26.10 -1.46
CA TYR A 296 -25.47 -27.09 -2.40
C TYR A 296 -25.94 -28.33 -1.64
N ASN A 297 -27.19 -28.77 -1.87
CA ASN A 297 -27.79 -29.92 -1.20
C ASN A 297 -27.64 -29.92 0.33
N ASN A 298 -27.86 -28.77 0.98
CA ASN A 298 -27.69 -28.54 2.42
C ASN A 298 -26.25 -28.67 2.94
N GLU A 299 -25.26 -28.74 2.06
CA GLU A 299 -23.84 -28.62 2.42
C GLU A 299 -23.32 -27.21 2.10
N ARG A 300 -22.50 -26.68 3.01
CA ARG A 300 -21.80 -25.40 2.85
C ARG A 300 -20.39 -25.67 2.33
N LEU A 301 -20.07 -25.11 1.17
CA LEU A 301 -18.85 -25.37 0.43
C LEU A 301 -18.07 -24.08 0.19
N VAL A 302 -16.74 -24.16 0.33
CA VAL A 302 -15.82 -23.06 0.09
C VAL A 302 -14.94 -23.42 -1.10
N ASN A 303 -14.81 -22.50 -2.05
CA ASN A 303 -13.89 -22.61 -3.18
C ASN A 303 -12.60 -21.89 -2.82
N VAL A 304 -11.50 -22.65 -2.80
CA VAL A 304 -10.18 -22.20 -2.38
C VAL A 304 -9.20 -22.44 -3.52
N ARG A 305 -8.21 -21.55 -3.67
CA ARG A 305 -7.17 -21.69 -4.69
C ARG A 305 -5.76 -21.58 -4.13
N ASN A 306 -4.93 -22.54 -4.50
CA ASN A 306 -3.48 -22.54 -4.30
C ASN A 306 -2.80 -21.64 -5.36
N PRO A 307 -2.01 -20.61 -4.97
CA PRO A 307 -1.32 -19.73 -5.91
C PRO A 307 -0.22 -20.41 -6.75
N TRP A 308 0.19 -21.64 -6.42
CA TRP A 308 1.08 -22.44 -7.26
C TRP A 308 0.42 -22.89 -8.56
N GLY A 309 -0.92 -22.91 -8.61
CA GLY A 309 -1.68 -23.40 -9.75
C GLY A 309 -1.62 -24.93 -9.91
N GLN A 310 -1.32 -25.63 -8.81
CA GLN A 310 -1.26 -27.09 -8.68
C GLN A 310 -1.32 -27.46 -7.19
N VAL A 311 -1.47 -28.75 -6.89
CA VAL A 311 -1.51 -29.31 -5.52
C VAL A 311 -2.75 -28.83 -4.75
N GLU A 312 -3.69 -29.75 -4.60
CA GLU A 312 -5.06 -29.46 -4.18
C GLU A 312 -5.52 -30.37 -3.02
N TRP A 313 -6.63 -29.96 -2.40
CA TRP A 313 -7.36 -30.73 -1.41
C TRP A 313 -7.70 -32.13 -1.91
N ASN A 314 -7.51 -33.16 -1.08
CA ASN A 314 -7.75 -34.56 -1.43
C ASN A 314 -8.95 -35.21 -0.69
N GLY A 315 -9.75 -34.44 0.03
CA GLY A 315 -10.91 -34.93 0.78
C GLY A 315 -12.24 -34.80 0.04
N ASP A 316 -13.33 -34.70 0.79
CA ASP A 316 -14.68 -34.50 0.22
C ASP A 316 -14.73 -33.24 -0.66
N TRP A 317 -15.36 -33.32 -1.84
CA TRP A 317 -15.46 -32.24 -2.83
C TRP A 317 -14.14 -31.80 -3.50
N SER A 318 -13.05 -32.54 -3.29
CA SER A 318 -11.87 -32.48 -4.16
C SER A 318 -12.23 -32.80 -5.62
N ASP A 319 -11.37 -32.42 -6.56
CA ASP A 319 -11.58 -32.61 -8.01
C ASP A 319 -11.99 -34.03 -8.40
N GLY A 320 -11.32 -35.04 -7.83
CA GLY A 320 -11.64 -36.46 -8.04
C GLY A 320 -12.75 -37.04 -7.15
N SER A 321 -13.48 -36.22 -6.40
CA SER A 321 -14.47 -36.70 -5.42
C SER A 321 -15.70 -37.33 -6.08
N GLU A 322 -16.11 -38.50 -5.58
CA GLU A 322 -17.34 -39.19 -6.03
C GLU A 322 -18.62 -38.38 -5.76
N LYS A 323 -18.55 -37.31 -4.95
CA LYS A 323 -19.68 -36.41 -4.68
C LYS A 323 -20.04 -35.53 -5.87
N TRP A 324 -19.15 -35.37 -6.85
CA TRP A 324 -19.43 -34.56 -8.03
C TRP A 324 -20.44 -35.24 -8.96
N THR A 325 -21.65 -34.68 -9.02
CA THR A 325 -22.61 -35.02 -10.08
C THR A 325 -22.53 -33.98 -11.21
N PRO A 326 -22.99 -34.30 -12.44
CA PRO A 326 -23.05 -33.33 -13.53
C PRO A 326 -23.82 -32.05 -13.17
N GLU A 327 -24.85 -32.18 -12.34
CA GLU A 327 -25.63 -31.05 -11.80
C GLU A 327 -24.79 -30.21 -10.83
N ALA A 328 -24.03 -30.86 -9.94
CA ALA A 328 -23.16 -30.19 -8.98
C ALA A 328 -22.01 -29.43 -9.67
N MET A 329 -21.33 -30.08 -10.62
CA MET A 329 -20.27 -29.45 -11.41
C MET A 329 -20.76 -28.18 -12.12
N LYS A 330 -21.96 -28.25 -12.72
CA LYS A 330 -22.57 -27.11 -13.39
C LYS A 330 -23.01 -26.01 -12.41
N ALA A 331 -23.58 -26.38 -11.26
CA ALA A 331 -24.05 -25.43 -10.26
C ALA A 331 -22.89 -24.65 -9.60
N LEU A 332 -21.81 -25.36 -9.30
CA LEU A 332 -20.63 -24.82 -8.62
C LEU A 332 -19.54 -24.36 -9.60
N LYS A 333 -19.77 -24.49 -10.91
CA LYS A 333 -18.82 -24.16 -11.99
C LYS A 333 -17.44 -24.78 -11.76
N HIS A 334 -17.44 -26.06 -11.40
CA HIS A 334 -16.23 -26.83 -11.16
C HIS A 334 -15.80 -27.56 -12.44
N GLU A 335 -14.50 -27.62 -12.68
CA GLU A 335 -13.85 -28.39 -13.74
C GLU A 335 -12.81 -29.29 -13.06
N ASP A 336 -12.81 -30.59 -13.39
CA ASP A 336 -11.87 -31.58 -12.85
C ASP A 336 -10.50 -31.41 -13.52
N LYS A 337 -9.63 -30.63 -12.88
CA LYS A 337 -8.32 -30.25 -13.42
C LYS A 337 -7.44 -29.68 -12.32
N ASP A 338 -6.24 -30.25 -12.18
CA ASP A 338 -5.18 -29.73 -11.31
C ASP A 338 -4.71 -28.33 -11.79
N ASP A 339 -5.37 -27.30 -11.28
CA ASP A 339 -5.11 -25.88 -11.55
C ASP A 339 -4.98 -25.05 -10.26
N GLY A 340 -4.92 -25.75 -9.13
CA GLY A 340 -4.81 -25.25 -7.78
C GLY A 340 -6.17 -24.91 -7.15
N GLN A 341 -7.29 -24.97 -7.88
CA GLN A 341 -8.60 -24.55 -7.39
C GLN A 341 -9.49 -25.73 -7.03
N PHE A 342 -9.90 -25.82 -5.77
CA PHE A 342 -10.72 -26.91 -5.26
C PHE A 342 -11.89 -26.41 -4.42
N TRP A 343 -12.93 -27.25 -4.29
CA TRP A 343 -13.99 -27.07 -3.32
C TRP A 343 -13.75 -27.91 -2.07
N MET A 344 -14.17 -27.42 -0.92
CA MET A 344 -14.13 -28.19 0.33
C MET A 344 -15.31 -27.85 1.26
N PRO A 345 -15.71 -28.75 2.16
CA PRO A 345 -16.71 -28.45 3.17
C PRO A 345 -16.27 -27.32 4.11
N TYR A 346 -17.18 -26.39 4.42
CA TYR A 346 -16.92 -25.28 5.35
C TYR A 346 -16.45 -25.74 6.74
N ARG A 347 -16.97 -26.89 7.22
CA ARG A 347 -16.52 -27.51 8.47
C ARG A 347 -15.03 -27.86 8.42
N ASP A 348 -14.58 -28.42 7.30
CA ASP A 348 -13.20 -28.85 7.14
C ASP A 348 -12.29 -27.64 6.90
N PHE A 349 -12.78 -26.62 6.19
CA PHE A 349 -12.11 -25.32 6.04
C PHE A 349 -11.76 -24.71 7.40
N LEU A 350 -12.74 -24.58 8.31
CA LEU A 350 -12.52 -24.04 9.66
C LEU A 350 -11.63 -24.90 10.56
N ARG A 351 -11.48 -26.19 10.25
CA ARG A 351 -10.65 -27.12 11.03
C ARG A 351 -9.20 -27.11 10.57
N ILE A 352 -8.97 -26.90 9.28
CA ILE A 352 -7.66 -27.05 8.64
C ILE A 352 -6.95 -25.70 8.54
N PHE A 353 -7.66 -24.65 8.10
CA PHE A 353 -7.08 -23.32 8.06
C PHE A 353 -7.10 -22.70 9.45
N THR A 354 -5.96 -22.17 9.89
CA THR A 354 -5.80 -21.55 11.21
C THR A 354 -6.22 -20.09 11.17
N THR A 355 -6.02 -19.42 10.04
CA THR A 355 -6.27 -17.99 9.87
C THR A 355 -7.10 -17.72 8.61
N ILE A 356 -7.97 -16.73 8.72
CA ILE A 356 -8.69 -16.12 7.61
C ILE A 356 -8.20 -14.69 7.47
N ASP A 357 -7.61 -14.41 6.31
CA ASP A 357 -7.23 -13.07 5.87
C ASP A 357 -8.47 -12.35 5.34
N ARG A 358 -8.92 -11.30 6.03
CA ARG A 358 -10.13 -10.55 5.70
C ARG A 358 -9.78 -9.15 5.23
N CYS A 359 -10.16 -8.79 4.01
CA CYS A 359 -10.09 -7.42 3.53
C CYS A 359 -11.49 -6.86 3.22
N ARG A 360 -11.90 -5.82 3.97
CA ARG A 360 -13.17 -5.09 3.73
C ARG A 360 -12.96 -4.08 2.60
N ILE A 361 -13.77 -4.15 1.55
CA ILE A 361 -13.67 -3.30 0.35
C ILE A 361 -14.81 -2.27 0.26
N PHE A 362 -14.56 -1.08 -0.31
CA PHE A 362 -15.55 -0.01 -0.33
C PHE A 362 -15.97 0.37 -1.75
N ASP A 363 -17.26 0.54 -1.95
CA ASP A 363 -17.80 1.09 -3.19
C ASP A 363 -17.75 2.64 -3.22
N ALA A 364 -18.15 3.24 -4.33
CA ALA A 364 -18.15 4.69 -4.54
C ALA A 364 -19.17 5.46 -3.66
N SER A 365 -19.99 4.79 -2.86
CA SER A 365 -20.88 5.43 -1.89
C SER A 365 -20.15 5.82 -0.60
N TRP A 366 -18.97 5.26 -0.37
CA TRP A 366 -18.11 5.59 0.77
C TRP A 366 -17.20 6.77 0.45
N SER A 367 -16.83 7.50 1.49
CA SER A 367 -15.80 8.53 1.48
C SER A 367 -14.76 8.21 2.54
N VAL A 368 -13.54 8.67 2.34
CA VAL A 368 -12.43 8.46 3.27
C VAL A 368 -11.75 9.78 3.58
N ALA A 369 -11.47 10.01 4.86
CA ALA A 369 -10.56 11.05 5.33
C ALA A 369 -9.34 10.38 5.99
N SER A 370 -8.15 10.92 5.74
CA SER A 370 -6.90 10.42 6.30
C SER A 370 -6.04 11.54 6.89
N ASN A 371 -5.34 11.25 7.98
CA ASN A 371 -4.40 12.17 8.61
C ASN A 371 -3.28 11.39 9.31
N TRP A 372 -2.05 11.90 9.25
CA TRP A 372 -0.87 11.28 9.85
C TRP A 372 -0.26 12.22 10.88
N ILE A 373 0.11 11.68 12.04
CA ILE A 373 0.79 12.41 13.12
C ILE A 373 2.07 11.69 13.55
N SER A 374 3.02 12.46 14.08
CA SER A 374 4.13 11.90 14.86
C SER A 374 3.64 11.61 16.28
N TYR A 375 3.98 10.43 16.80
CA TYR A 375 3.55 9.95 18.11
C TYR A 375 4.74 9.39 18.89
N ASN A 376 5.00 9.96 20.07
CA ASN A 376 6.01 9.42 20.99
C ASN A 376 5.44 8.20 21.70
N VAL A 377 6.07 7.04 21.51
CA VAL A 377 5.64 5.77 22.10
C VAL A 377 6.01 5.74 23.59
N GLU A 378 7.24 6.13 23.92
CA GLU A 378 7.73 6.24 25.30
C GLU A 378 8.57 7.51 25.50
N PRO A 379 8.26 8.34 26.52
CA PRO A 379 7.02 8.36 27.27
C PRO A 379 5.83 8.72 26.37
N ARG A 380 4.70 8.08 26.65
CA ARG A 380 3.50 8.12 25.81
C ARG A 380 3.02 9.55 25.52
N SER A 381 2.91 9.91 24.24
CA SER A 381 2.33 11.19 23.80
C SER A 381 0.84 11.30 24.12
N SER A 382 0.37 12.54 24.31
CA SER A 382 -1.05 12.91 24.39
C SER A 382 -1.73 13.06 23.01
N GLY A 383 -1.12 12.48 21.97
CA GLY A 383 -1.62 12.58 20.59
C GLY A 383 -3.01 11.98 20.44
N ARG A 384 -3.83 12.61 19.61
CA ARG A 384 -5.23 12.22 19.37
C ARG A 384 -5.69 12.64 17.98
N PHE A 385 -6.73 11.99 17.50
CA PHE A 385 -7.42 12.39 16.28
C PHE A 385 -8.85 12.83 16.61
N GLN A 386 -9.37 13.79 15.85
CA GLN A 386 -10.75 14.24 15.98
C GLN A 386 -11.42 14.24 14.63
N PHE A 387 -12.63 13.69 14.55
CA PHE A 387 -13.44 13.74 13.34
C PHE A 387 -14.88 14.14 13.65
N GLU A 388 -15.56 14.68 12.65
CA GLU A 388 -16.95 15.13 12.78
C GLU A 388 -17.81 14.51 11.67
N LEU A 389 -18.94 13.93 12.08
CA LEU A 389 -19.99 13.44 11.20
C LEU A 389 -21.16 14.43 11.19
N LYS A 390 -21.61 14.83 10.00
CA LYS A 390 -22.76 15.72 9.81
C LYS A 390 -24.08 14.95 9.79
N LYS A 391 -24.06 13.64 9.52
CA LYS A 391 -25.23 12.75 9.58
C LYS A 391 -24.87 11.42 10.23
N ARG A 392 -25.88 10.71 10.75
CA ARG A 392 -25.73 9.32 11.18
C ARG A 392 -25.22 8.48 10.02
N SER A 393 -24.16 7.72 10.24
CA SER A 393 -23.53 6.92 9.19
C SER A 393 -22.81 5.70 9.76
N SER A 394 -22.85 4.62 8.98
CA SER A 394 -21.89 3.54 9.11
C SER A 394 -20.48 4.10 8.91
N THR A 395 -19.61 3.81 9.87
CA THR A 395 -18.27 4.40 9.95
C THR A 395 -17.25 3.32 10.30
N VAL A 396 -16.17 3.24 9.53
CA VAL A 396 -15.04 2.35 9.80
C VAL A 396 -13.83 3.20 10.14
N ILE A 397 -13.23 2.95 11.30
CA ILE A 397 -12.06 3.68 11.80
C ILE A 397 -10.86 2.75 11.76
N VAL A 398 -9.76 3.22 11.18
CA VAL A 398 -8.53 2.44 11.01
C VAL A 398 -7.35 3.25 11.51
N LEU A 399 -6.60 2.69 12.45
CA LEU A 399 -5.30 3.21 12.87
C LEU A 399 -4.23 2.32 12.25
N SER A 400 -3.29 2.93 11.53
CA SER A 400 -2.20 2.25 10.84
C SER A 400 -0.85 2.85 11.17
N GLN A 401 0.17 2.00 11.14
CA GLN A 401 1.57 2.43 11.07
C GLN A 401 2.10 2.22 9.64
N PRO A 402 3.23 2.84 9.26
CA PRO A 402 3.82 2.64 7.94
C PRO A 402 4.16 1.18 7.70
N ASP A 403 4.20 0.78 6.43
CA ASP A 403 4.66 -0.56 6.07
C ASP A 403 6.13 -0.76 6.46
N VAL A 404 6.39 -1.76 7.30
CA VAL A 404 7.75 -2.08 7.73
C VAL A 404 8.60 -2.70 6.61
N ARG A 405 7.99 -3.20 5.52
CA ARG A 405 8.72 -3.76 4.38
C ARG A 405 9.64 -2.74 3.71
N TYR A 406 9.40 -1.44 3.88
CA TYR A 406 10.32 -0.39 3.41
C TYR A 406 11.72 -0.46 4.06
N TYR A 407 11.82 -1.09 5.23
CA TYR A 407 13.09 -1.26 5.93
C TYR A 407 13.90 -2.45 5.39
N GLY A 408 13.31 -3.30 4.53
CA GLY A 408 13.94 -4.48 3.98
C GLY A 408 14.31 -5.46 5.08
N SER A 409 15.55 -5.96 5.07
CA SER A 409 16.05 -6.87 6.11
C SER A 409 16.56 -6.16 7.37
N PHE A 410 16.43 -4.84 7.46
CA PHE A 410 16.59 -4.16 8.74
C PHE A 410 15.29 -4.34 9.51
N GLU A 411 15.18 -5.48 10.20
CA GLU A 411 14.08 -5.69 11.12
C GLU A 411 14.11 -4.58 12.18
N PRO A 412 12.96 -3.95 12.46
CA PRO A 412 12.92 -2.97 13.53
C PRO A 412 13.31 -3.67 14.83
N GLU A 413 14.13 -2.99 15.65
CA GLU A 413 14.53 -3.47 16.98
C GLU A 413 13.31 -3.73 17.89
N PHE A 414 12.15 -3.17 17.53
CA PHE A 414 10.92 -3.29 18.29
C PHE A 414 9.71 -3.49 17.39
N GLU A 415 8.79 -4.31 17.87
CA GLU A 415 7.46 -4.47 17.30
C GLU A 415 6.48 -3.52 18.01
N ASN A 416 5.63 -2.86 17.24
CA ASN A 416 4.61 -1.96 17.76
C ASN A 416 3.22 -2.57 17.56
N THR A 417 2.56 -2.88 18.67
CA THR A 417 1.15 -3.31 18.69
C THR A 417 0.23 -2.12 18.83
N LEU A 418 -0.69 -1.96 17.87
CA LEU A 418 -1.63 -0.85 17.81
C LEU A 418 -2.96 -1.18 18.49
N SER A 419 -3.50 -0.21 19.21
CA SER A 419 -4.87 -0.20 19.71
C SER A 419 -5.39 1.24 19.80
N PHE A 420 -6.70 1.44 19.89
CA PHE A 420 -7.26 2.77 20.10
C PHE A 420 -8.61 2.74 20.80
N HIS A 421 -8.98 3.89 21.35
CA HIS A 421 -10.26 4.13 21.99
C HIS A 421 -11.01 5.25 21.26
N VAL A 422 -12.32 5.06 21.08
CA VAL A 422 -13.22 6.03 20.47
C VAL A 422 -14.14 6.62 21.54
N TYR A 423 -14.15 7.95 21.64
CA TYR A 423 -14.97 8.72 22.57
C TYR A 423 -15.95 9.59 21.80
N ASP A 424 -17.15 9.79 22.36
CA ASP A 424 -18.12 10.75 21.84
C ASP A 424 -17.82 12.19 22.29
N LYS A 425 -18.73 13.11 21.94
CA LYS A 425 -18.66 14.53 22.31
C LYS A 425 -18.73 14.80 23.82
N ASP A 426 -19.24 13.85 24.60
CA ASP A 426 -19.42 13.94 26.04
C ASP A 426 -18.30 13.16 26.77
N ASP A 427 -17.20 12.86 26.07
CA ASP A 427 -16.05 12.07 26.52
C ASP A 427 -16.42 10.66 27.02
N LYS A 428 -17.55 10.12 26.57
CA LYS A 428 -17.96 8.75 26.88
C LYS A 428 -17.32 7.79 25.90
N LEU A 429 -16.69 6.75 26.44
CA LEU A 429 -16.10 5.69 25.64
C LEU A 429 -17.17 4.88 24.91
N ILE A 430 -17.06 4.83 23.58
CA ILE A 430 -17.94 4.06 22.69
C ILE A 430 -17.36 2.69 22.39
N ARG A 431 -16.08 2.64 21.99
CA ARG A 431 -15.44 1.42 21.50
C ARG A 431 -13.96 1.38 21.84
N ARG A 432 -13.48 0.18 22.13
CA ARG A 432 -12.05 -0.17 22.14
C ARG A 432 -11.76 -1.05 20.93
N ALA A 433 -10.72 -0.71 20.19
CA ALA A 433 -10.20 -1.52 19.09
C ALA A 433 -8.79 -1.96 19.45
N LYS A 434 -8.51 -3.26 19.29
CA LYS A 434 -7.20 -3.84 19.53
C LYS A 434 -6.94 -4.91 18.48
N ILE A 435 -5.66 -5.11 18.16
CA ILE A 435 -5.24 -6.23 17.34
C ILE A 435 -5.60 -7.54 18.06
N THR A 436 -6.20 -8.46 17.31
CA THR A 436 -6.57 -9.80 17.80
C THR A 436 -5.52 -10.84 17.42
N VAL A 437 -4.83 -10.64 16.30
CA VAL A 437 -3.79 -11.54 15.80
C VAL A 437 -2.42 -10.89 15.97
N PRO A 438 -1.57 -11.38 16.90
CA PRO A 438 -0.36 -10.67 17.34
C PRO A 438 0.64 -10.31 16.25
N PHE A 439 0.73 -11.11 15.18
CA PHE A 439 1.68 -10.89 14.09
C PHE A 439 1.13 -10.03 12.94
N SER A 440 -0.16 -9.66 12.96
CA SER A 440 -0.76 -8.75 11.97
C SER A 440 -0.76 -7.33 12.53
N LEU A 441 0.43 -6.69 12.49
CA LEU A 441 0.70 -5.45 13.23
C LEU A 441 0.43 -4.16 12.46
N ARG A 442 0.25 -4.21 11.14
CA ARG A 442 0.22 -3.02 10.27
C ARG A 442 -0.93 -2.06 10.58
N SER A 443 -2.10 -2.58 10.90
CA SER A 443 -3.25 -1.75 11.23
C SER A 443 -4.25 -2.43 12.17
N VAL A 444 -5.06 -1.62 12.84
CA VAL A 444 -6.18 -2.04 13.66
C VAL A 444 -7.42 -1.25 13.25
N SER A 445 -8.58 -1.91 13.18
CA SER A 445 -9.81 -1.28 12.74
C SER A 445 -11.02 -1.64 13.60
N CYS A 446 -12.06 -0.83 13.51
CA CYS A 446 -13.39 -1.18 14.02
C CYS A 446 -14.50 -0.57 13.17
N GLU A 447 -15.62 -1.29 13.07
CA GLU A 447 -16.83 -0.87 12.34
C GLU A 447 -17.91 -0.47 13.36
N LEU A 448 -18.52 0.71 13.18
CA LEU A 448 -19.49 1.30 14.10
C LEU A 448 -20.61 2.03 13.36
N GLU A 449 -21.82 1.97 13.91
CA GLU A 449 -22.90 2.90 13.55
C GLU A 449 -22.85 4.10 14.49
N LEU A 450 -22.54 5.28 13.95
CA LEU A 450 -22.36 6.52 14.71
C LEU A 450 -23.40 7.56 14.32
N ASP A 451 -23.97 8.26 15.31
CA ASP A 451 -24.85 9.40 15.07
C ASP A 451 -24.04 10.65 14.66
N ALA A 452 -24.72 11.71 14.21
CA ALA A 452 -24.06 12.97 13.90
C ALA A 452 -23.41 13.57 15.16
N GLY A 453 -22.16 14.03 15.05
CA GLY A 453 -21.41 14.55 16.17
C GLY A 453 -19.90 14.54 15.97
N LYS A 454 -19.19 15.08 16.97
CA LYS A 454 -17.73 15.07 17.05
C LYS A 454 -17.27 13.88 17.87
N TYR A 455 -16.24 13.20 17.39
CA TYR A 455 -15.65 12.02 18.01
C TYR A 455 -14.15 12.23 18.19
N THR A 456 -13.61 11.67 19.27
CA THR A 456 -12.17 11.69 19.55
C THR A 456 -11.64 10.26 19.55
N VAL A 457 -10.56 10.03 18.79
CA VAL A 457 -9.84 8.76 18.74
C VAL A 457 -8.49 8.92 19.43
N ILE A 458 -8.27 8.13 20.47
CA ILE A 458 -7.01 8.15 21.23
C ILE A 458 -6.24 6.88 20.87
N PRO A 459 -5.08 6.98 20.19
CA PRO A 459 -4.21 5.84 19.90
C PRO A 459 -3.50 5.36 21.16
N HIS A 460 -3.29 4.05 21.25
CA HIS A 460 -2.55 3.32 22.27
C HIS A 460 -1.54 2.42 21.55
N VAL A 461 -0.24 2.69 21.72
CA VAL A 461 0.84 1.88 21.11
C VAL A 461 1.58 1.17 22.23
N GLN A 462 1.71 -0.14 22.11
CA GLN A 462 2.57 -0.98 22.94
C GLN A 462 3.80 -1.37 22.11
N ARG A 463 4.99 -1.22 22.68
CA ARG A 463 6.25 -1.50 22.01
C ARG A 463 6.96 -2.63 22.74
N GLU A 464 7.35 -3.65 22.00
CA GLU A 464 8.03 -4.83 22.55
C GLU A 464 9.33 -5.04 21.78
N PRO A 465 10.47 -5.35 22.46
CA PRO A 465 11.69 -5.72 21.76
C PRO A 465 11.43 -6.90 20.84
N ASN A 466 11.96 -6.86 19.63
CA ASN A 466 11.89 -8.01 18.75
C ASN A 466 12.85 -9.08 19.31
N ASP A 467 12.36 -10.29 19.61
CA ASP A 467 13.20 -11.39 20.08
C ASP A 467 14.10 -11.85 18.92
N ILE A 468 15.21 -11.15 18.73
CA ILE A 468 16.32 -11.66 17.94
C ILE A 468 16.64 -13.00 18.59
N LYS A 469 16.45 -14.11 17.85
CA LYS A 469 17.04 -15.39 18.23
C LYS A 469 18.50 -15.08 18.50
N GLN A 470 18.89 -15.05 19.77
CA GLN A 470 20.28 -15.22 20.14
C GLN A 470 20.62 -16.57 19.52
N ASP A 471 21.34 -16.52 18.40
CA ASP A 471 22.05 -17.69 17.91
C ASP A 471 22.76 -18.25 19.13
N SER A 472 22.51 -19.54 19.35
CA SER A 472 23.10 -20.33 20.41
C SER A 472 24.61 -20.41 20.21
N ASP A 473 25.31 -19.35 20.57
CA ASP A 473 26.70 -19.41 20.94
C ASP A 473 26.71 -19.77 22.42
N GLU A 474 26.69 -21.09 22.66
CA GLU A 474 27.36 -21.64 23.84
C GLU A 474 28.80 -21.11 23.83
N ASP A 475 29.08 -20.06 24.61
CA ASP A 475 30.40 -19.87 25.17
C ASP A 475 30.27 -19.17 26.54
N GLU A 476 30.49 -19.96 27.59
CA GLU A 476 30.76 -19.46 28.94
C GLU A 476 31.96 -18.51 28.91
N SER A 477 31.79 -17.26 29.36
CA SER A 477 32.72 -16.65 30.34
C SER A 477 32.23 -15.30 30.87
N ALA A 478 32.47 -15.11 32.16
CA ALA A 478 32.14 -13.97 33.00
C ALA A 478 32.78 -12.64 32.54
N ASP A 479 32.17 -11.49 32.82
CA ASP A 479 32.44 -10.71 34.04
C ASP A 479 31.66 -9.37 34.13
N ASN A 480 31.56 -8.89 35.36
CA ASN A 480 30.82 -7.72 35.88
C ASN A 480 31.12 -6.35 35.25
N ALA A 481 30.15 -5.41 35.24
CA ALA A 481 30.32 -4.05 35.78
C ALA A 481 29.03 -3.20 35.80
N VAL A 482 28.94 -2.36 36.84
CA VAL A 482 27.89 -1.42 37.24
C VAL A 482 28.06 -0.05 36.54
N SER A 483 26.95 0.71 36.42
CA SER A 483 26.77 2.08 35.90
C SER A 483 27.77 3.16 36.41
N PRO A 484 27.83 4.37 35.80
CA PRO A 484 27.13 5.49 36.46
C PRO A 484 26.62 6.64 35.54
N ALA A 485 25.68 7.41 36.11
CA ALA A 485 25.09 8.65 35.59
C ALA A 485 26.07 9.84 35.48
N MET A 486 25.79 10.79 34.58
CA MET A 486 26.27 12.17 34.66
C MET A 486 25.25 13.18 34.09
N ARG A 487 25.13 14.31 34.79
CA ARG A 487 24.42 15.56 34.42
C ARG A 487 25.37 16.49 33.67
N SER A 488 24.84 17.30 32.76
CA SER A 488 25.28 18.70 32.56
C SER A 488 24.20 19.54 31.88
N ASP A 489 24.15 20.80 32.29
CA ASP A 489 23.12 21.82 32.05
C ASP A 489 23.27 22.58 30.71
N ASP A 490 22.14 23.23 30.34
CA ASP A 490 21.91 24.43 29.49
C ASP A 490 22.28 24.44 27.99
N VAL A 491 21.25 24.52 27.12
CA VAL A 491 21.02 25.57 26.08
C VAL A 491 19.65 25.36 25.37
N GLU A 492 18.95 26.47 25.11
CA GLU A 492 17.62 26.59 24.47
C GLU A 492 17.47 25.96 23.08
N LEU A 493 16.35 25.26 22.84
CA LEU A 493 15.90 24.84 21.51
C LEU A 493 14.71 25.69 21.05
N VAL A 494 14.97 26.56 20.07
CA VAL A 494 13.94 27.21 19.25
C VAL A 494 13.35 26.17 18.29
N LEU A 495 12.08 25.81 18.49
CA LEU A 495 11.33 24.93 17.60
C LEU A 495 10.63 25.75 16.52
N GLU A 496 11.10 25.67 15.27
CA GLU A 496 10.28 26.07 14.12
C GLU A 496 9.42 24.88 13.64
N PRO A 497 8.11 25.09 13.34
CA PRO A 497 7.25 24.04 12.83
C PRO A 497 7.57 23.75 11.36
N VAL A 498 8.18 22.60 11.10
CA VAL A 498 8.35 22.11 9.73
C VAL A 498 6.99 21.68 9.17
N LYS A 499 6.42 22.50 8.27
CA LYS A 499 5.42 22.02 7.31
C LYS A 499 6.09 21.00 6.38
N MET A 500 5.81 19.72 6.57
CA MET A 500 6.28 18.67 5.66
C MET A 500 5.41 18.61 4.41
N ASP A 501 6.04 18.81 3.25
CA ASP A 501 5.52 18.34 1.96
C ASP A 501 5.76 16.82 1.86
N LYS A 502 4.72 16.05 1.50
CA LYS A 502 4.72 14.58 1.41
C LYS A 502 5.82 14.03 0.48
N SER A 503 6.32 14.84 -0.46
CA SER A 503 7.45 14.50 -1.34
C SER A 503 8.79 14.35 -0.59
N SER A 504 8.94 15.01 0.57
CA SER A 504 10.17 15.06 1.37
C SER A 504 10.46 13.75 2.10
N TYR A 505 9.44 12.98 2.49
CA TYR A 505 9.62 11.71 3.19
C TYR A 505 10.15 10.60 2.25
N MET A 506 9.57 10.46 1.06
CA MET A 506 10.10 9.58 0.01
C MET A 506 11.53 9.97 -0.42
N PHE A 507 11.86 11.26 -0.36
CA PHE A 507 13.22 11.77 -0.62
C PHE A 507 14.18 11.49 0.55
N LYS A 508 13.74 11.64 1.80
CA LYS A 508 14.51 11.23 3.00
C LYS A 508 14.67 9.71 3.11
N GLN A 509 13.75 8.91 2.58
CA GLN A 509 13.90 7.45 2.43
C GLN A 509 14.96 7.07 1.40
N ARG A 510 15.07 7.82 0.28
CA ARG A 510 16.24 7.69 -0.63
C ARG A 510 17.54 8.15 0.04
N LYS A 511 17.47 9.16 0.92
CA LYS A 511 18.60 9.61 1.75
C LYS A 511 19.02 8.55 2.79
N ALA A 512 18.09 7.75 3.32
CA ALA A 512 18.41 6.57 4.13
C ALA A 512 19.12 5.49 3.29
N GLY A 513 18.73 5.31 2.02
CA GLY A 513 19.50 4.54 1.03
C GLY A 513 20.92 5.06 0.79
N LEU A 514 21.13 6.38 0.86
CA LEU A 514 22.45 7.01 0.73
C LEU A 514 23.29 6.85 2.03
N ILE A 515 22.68 7.02 3.21
CA ILE A 515 23.29 6.72 4.52
C ILE A 515 23.71 5.25 4.59
N ARG A 516 22.90 4.32 4.05
CA ARG A 516 23.22 2.88 3.88
C ARG A 516 24.49 2.64 3.04
N SER A 517 24.77 3.47 2.03
CA SER A 517 25.99 3.34 1.20
C SER A 517 27.25 3.88 1.89
N MET A 518 27.11 4.90 2.74
CA MET A 518 28.22 5.57 3.43
C MET A 518 28.70 4.81 4.69
N SER A 519 27.77 4.23 5.46
CA SER A 519 28.14 3.31 6.56
C SER A 519 28.92 2.09 6.06
N LEU A 520 28.60 1.62 4.85
CA LEU A 520 29.29 0.51 4.20
C LEU A 520 30.70 0.88 3.71
N ALA A 521 30.90 2.10 3.19
CA ALA A 521 32.22 2.61 2.81
C ALA A 521 33.15 2.75 4.04
N ARG A 522 32.61 3.19 5.18
CA ARG A 522 33.32 3.28 6.47
C ARG A 522 33.69 1.92 7.05
N LEU A 523 32.83 0.90 6.92
CA LEU A 523 33.09 -0.47 7.40
C LEU A 523 34.06 -1.27 6.51
N THR A 524 34.14 -0.96 5.22
CA THR A 524 34.95 -1.73 4.24
C THR A 524 36.24 -1.05 3.81
N GLY A 525 36.52 0.16 4.31
CA GLY A 525 37.76 0.91 4.03
C GLY A 525 37.96 1.31 2.57
N ARG A 526 36.88 1.34 1.76
CA ARG A 526 36.94 1.74 0.36
C ARG A 526 36.34 3.13 0.16
N THR A 527 37.11 4.03 -0.42
CA THR A 527 36.66 5.35 -0.85
C THR A 527 35.67 5.22 -2.02
N LEU A 528 34.49 5.83 -1.89
CA LEU A 528 33.55 6.00 -3.00
C LEU A 528 34.10 7.09 -3.93
N LEU A 529 34.37 6.75 -5.19
CA LEU A 529 34.78 7.74 -6.20
C LEU A 529 33.61 8.68 -6.51
N GLY A 530 33.75 9.97 -6.20
CA GLY A 530 32.85 11.04 -6.66
C GLY A 530 32.02 11.74 -5.57
N VAL A 531 32.41 11.65 -4.30
CA VAL A 531 31.83 12.48 -3.23
C VAL A 531 32.96 13.35 -2.68
N ASP A 532 32.91 14.66 -2.94
CA ASP A 532 33.88 15.61 -2.39
C ASP A 532 33.57 15.77 -0.87
N ASP A 533 34.54 15.41 -0.04
CA ASP A 533 34.42 15.28 1.42
C ASP A 533 34.46 16.63 2.20
N GLU A 534 34.40 17.79 1.53
CA GLU A 534 34.72 19.09 2.16
C GLU A 534 33.53 19.90 2.74
N ASP A 535 32.28 19.45 2.62
CA ASP A 535 31.10 20.23 3.05
C ASP A 535 30.36 19.74 4.31
N TYR A 536 30.94 18.84 5.12
CA TYR A 536 30.30 18.39 6.38
C TYR A 536 31.04 18.91 7.62
N GLU A 537 30.54 20.01 8.19
CA GLU A 537 30.79 20.34 9.59
C GLU A 537 30.12 19.29 10.49
N GLU A 538 30.91 18.59 11.29
CA GLU A 538 30.44 17.69 12.33
C GLU A 538 29.70 18.49 13.42
N SER A 539 28.37 18.42 13.45
CA SER A 539 27.63 18.79 14.66
C SER A 539 27.61 17.59 15.63
N PRO A 540 28.09 17.73 16.87
CA PRO A 540 28.09 16.66 17.86
C PRO A 540 26.72 16.55 18.51
N ASP A 541 26.04 15.40 18.37
CA ASP A 541 25.78 14.46 19.47
C ASP A 541 24.92 13.30 18.94
N ALA A 542 25.55 12.18 18.61
CA ALA A 542 24.87 10.99 18.10
C ALA A 542 24.25 10.14 19.23
N SER A 543 24.08 10.70 20.43
CA SER A 543 23.57 10.01 21.62
C SER A 543 22.14 10.40 22.05
N GLU A 544 21.51 11.42 21.46
CA GLU A 544 20.24 11.98 21.99
C GLU A 544 18.97 11.84 21.11
N VAL A 545 18.97 11.14 19.97
CA VAL A 545 17.76 11.01 19.10
C VAL A 545 17.39 9.57 18.76
N ALA A 546 17.68 8.63 19.67
CA ALA A 546 17.24 7.24 19.52
C ALA A 546 15.69 7.13 19.58
N THR A 547 15.07 6.95 18.41
CA THR A 547 14.02 5.94 18.09
C THR A 547 12.66 5.88 18.84
N TRP A 548 12.19 6.87 19.61
CA TRP A 548 10.87 6.80 20.29
C TRP A 548 9.66 7.39 19.54
N GLN A 549 9.87 7.96 18.34
CA GLN A 549 8.81 8.53 17.51
C GLN A 549 8.32 7.54 16.46
N LEU A 550 7.02 7.27 16.47
CA LEU A 550 6.31 6.47 15.47
C LEU A 550 5.35 7.35 14.69
N MET A 551 5.26 7.15 13.38
CA MET A 551 4.21 7.77 12.57
C MET A 551 2.93 6.96 12.70
N LEU A 552 1.83 7.63 13.05
CA LEU A 552 0.52 7.00 13.11
C LEU A 552 -0.42 7.67 12.12
N GLY A 553 -1.07 6.87 11.30
CA GLY A 553 -2.09 7.29 10.35
C GLY A 553 -3.46 6.87 10.84
N LEU A 554 -4.42 7.79 10.84
CA LEU A 554 -5.83 7.45 11.00
C LEU A 554 -6.55 7.60 9.66
N ARG A 555 -7.33 6.59 9.29
CA ARG A 555 -8.31 6.64 8.20
C ARG A 555 -9.71 6.45 8.76
N VAL A 556 -10.65 7.26 8.31
CA VAL A 556 -12.07 7.14 8.66
C VAL A 556 -12.86 7.03 7.37
N TYR A 557 -13.53 5.89 7.20
CA TYR A 557 -14.42 5.60 6.07
C TYR A 557 -15.85 5.82 6.51
N SER A 558 -16.64 6.56 5.74
CA SER A 558 -18.05 6.86 6.06
C SER A 558 -18.88 7.11 4.81
N HIS A 559 -20.18 6.81 4.86
CA HIS A 559 -21.14 7.28 3.84
C HIS A 559 -21.45 8.79 3.95
N ASP A 560 -20.92 9.47 4.97
CA ASP A 560 -20.93 10.92 5.05
C ASP A 560 -19.76 11.55 4.29
N ARG A 561 -20.07 12.15 3.13
CA ARG A 561 -19.10 12.82 2.26
C ARG A 561 -18.53 14.12 2.85
N ASN A 562 -19.15 14.67 3.89
CA ASN A 562 -18.71 15.91 4.54
C ASN A 562 -17.96 15.64 5.86
N LEU A 563 -17.24 14.52 5.92
CA LEU A 563 -16.38 14.13 7.02
C LEU A 563 -15.12 15.02 7.07
N THR A 564 -14.82 15.55 8.25
CA THR A 564 -13.54 16.23 8.55
C THR A 564 -12.73 15.38 9.52
N LEU A 565 -11.42 15.29 9.32
CA LEU A 565 -10.49 14.59 10.20
C LEU A 565 -9.24 15.44 10.45
N GLU A 566 -8.90 15.60 11.72
CA GLU A 566 -7.71 16.31 12.16
C GLU A 566 -6.89 15.44 13.13
N GLY A 567 -5.58 15.39 12.93
CA GLY A 567 -4.64 14.74 13.83
C GLY A 567 -3.87 15.77 14.64
N LEU A 568 -3.82 15.56 15.96
CA LEU A 568 -3.04 16.35 16.89
C LEU A 568 -1.90 15.46 17.42
N PRO A 569 -0.61 15.74 17.11
CA PRO A 569 0.52 14.88 17.48
C PRO A 569 0.73 14.72 19.00
N GLY A 570 0.12 15.62 19.78
CA GLY A 570 0.24 15.64 21.23
C GLY A 570 1.60 16.18 21.68
N ILE A 571 1.66 16.61 22.93
CA ILE A 571 2.88 17.15 23.54
C ILE A 571 3.56 16.01 24.32
N HIS A 572 4.89 15.94 24.21
CA HIS A 572 5.70 15.01 24.98
C HIS A 572 5.54 15.30 26.50
N PRO A 573 5.36 14.29 27.36
CA PRO A 573 5.12 14.49 28.79
C PRO A 573 6.16 15.35 29.53
N SER A 574 7.45 15.29 29.16
CA SER A 574 8.48 16.16 29.78
C SER A 574 8.31 17.64 29.42
N VAL A 575 7.91 17.94 28.19
CA VAL A 575 7.62 19.31 27.71
C VAL A 575 6.34 19.82 28.37
N LYS A 576 5.33 18.96 28.49
CA LYS A 576 4.10 19.28 29.20
C LYS A 576 4.38 19.61 30.68
N LYS A 577 5.22 18.82 31.35
CA LYS A 577 5.64 19.07 32.73
C LYS A 577 6.39 20.40 32.87
N ALA A 578 7.31 20.72 31.96
CA ALA A 578 8.01 22.00 31.97
C ALA A 578 7.07 23.21 31.72
N GLN A 579 6.07 23.06 30.83
CA GLN A 579 5.04 24.08 30.60
C GLN A 579 4.12 24.26 31.80
N ASP A 580 3.66 23.14 32.38
CA ASP A 580 2.80 23.14 33.57
C ASP A 580 3.56 23.71 34.78
N GLU A 581 4.85 23.39 34.96
CA GLU A 581 5.71 23.94 36.02
C GLU A 581 6.02 25.43 35.80
N ALA A 582 6.21 25.88 34.55
CA ALA A 582 6.38 27.30 34.23
C ALA A 582 5.10 28.11 34.52
N LEU A 583 3.93 27.56 34.17
CA LEU A 583 2.62 28.13 34.51
C LEU A 583 2.39 28.16 36.03
N ASP A 584 2.70 27.08 36.73
CA ASP A 584 2.60 27.00 38.20
C ASP A 584 3.57 27.96 38.91
N THR A 585 4.73 28.25 38.32
CA THR A 585 5.71 29.21 38.87
C THR A 585 5.23 30.65 38.69
N ILE A 586 4.63 30.95 37.53
CA ILE A 586 3.97 32.25 37.28
C ILE A 586 2.78 32.44 38.24
N GLU A 587 2.02 31.38 38.57
CA GLU A 587 0.92 31.46 39.54
C GLU A 587 1.38 31.49 41.01
N LYS A 588 2.56 30.93 41.33
CA LYS A 588 3.11 30.90 42.70
C LYS A 588 4.00 32.09 43.06
N GLU A 589 4.53 32.82 42.08
CA GLU A 589 5.24 34.09 42.30
C GLU A 589 4.31 35.27 42.59
N ASP A 590 2.97 35.08 42.56
CA ASP A 590 1.98 36.07 43.01
C ASP A 590 1.05 35.57 44.14
N PRO A 591 1.57 35.20 45.33
CA PRO A 591 0.74 34.74 46.45
C PRO A 591 0.31 35.87 47.40
N GLU A 592 0.78 37.11 47.20
CA GLU A 592 0.38 38.28 47.96
C GLU A 592 -0.20 39.33 47.02
N GLY A 593 -1.54 39.38 46.95
CA GLY A 593 -2.26 40.40 46.23
C GLY A 593 -1.83 41.82 46.65
N VAL A 594 -0.90 42.38 45.88
CA VAL A 594 -0.60 43.81 45.82
C VAL A 594 -0.74 44.19 44.35
N SER A 595 -1.73 45.04 44.09
CA SER A 595 -2.13 45.48 42.76
C SER A 595 -0.94 45.93 41.91
N ALA A 596 -0.55 45.12 40.92
CA ALA A 596 0.18 45.64 39.77
C ALA A 596 -0.76 46.61 39.05
N THR A 597 -0.44 47.89 39.14
CA THR A 597 -1.20 48.96 38.50
C THR A 597 -1.19 48.80 36.97
N LEU A 598 -2.16 49.40 36.29
CA LEU A 598 -2.35 49.41 34.83
C LEU A 598 -1.12 49.86 33.98
N ALA A 599 0.01 50.22 34.60
CA ALA A 599 1.27 50.55 33.95
C ALA A 599 2.19 49.32 33.76
N ASP A 600 2.19 48.34 34.66
CA ASP A 600 3.11 47.18 34.57
C ASP A 600 2.59 46.08 33.63
N LYS A 601 1.28 46.12 33.30
CA LYS A 601 0.70 45.37 32.17
C LYS A 601 1.00 45.98 30.80
N LYS A 602 1.58 47.20 30.74
CA LYS A 602 1.89 47.87 29.46
C LYS A 602 3.26 47.52 28.90
N ASP A 603 4.27 47.25 29.72
CA ASP A 603 5.61 46.94 29.17
C ASP A 603 5.72 45.50 28.64
N LEU A 604 4.97 44.55 29.18
CA LEU A 604 4.80 43.20 28.57
C LEU A 604 3.88 43.19 27.33
N THR A 605 3.15 44.28 27.07
CA THR A 605 2.36 44.44 25.83
C THR A 605 3.07 45.24 24.74
N VAL A 606 4.30 45.72 24.96
CA VAL A 606 5.11 46.43 23.95
C VAL A 606 5.93 45.45 23.11
N GLU A 607 6.53 44.40 23.68
CA GLU A 607 7.24 43.37 22.89
C GLU A 607 6.28 42.49 22.07
N SER A 608 5.07 42.23 22.58
CA SER A 608 4.02 41.51 21.84
C SER A 608 3.34 42.35 20.75
N LYS A 609 3.43 43.69 20.82
CA LYS A 609 2.92 44.62 19.78
C LYS A 609 3.94 44.99 18.70
N GLU A 610 5.23 44.91 18.97
CA GLU A 610 6.24 45.01 17.89
C GLU A 610 6.29 43.73 17.05
N LEU A 611 6.07 42.55 17.63
CA LEU A 611 5.94 41.29 16.89
C LEU A 611 4.66 41.18 16.04
N THR A 612 3.57 41.85 16.41
CA THR A 612 2.35 41.93 15.57
C THR A 612 2.44 42.98 14.47
N LYS A 613 3.23 44.06 14.61
CA LYS A 613 3.44 45.03 13.53
C LYS A 613 4.30 44.49 12.37
N VAL A 614 5.23 43.58 12.66
CA VAL A 614 6.02 42.91 11.61
C VAL A 614 5.19 41.86 10.88
N ALA A 615 4.23 41.21 11.56
CA ALA A 615 3.28 40.28 10.94
C ALA A 615 2.16 40.97 10.13
N GLU A 616 1.70 42.16 10.55
CA GLU A 616 0.68 42.93 9.81
C GLU A 616 1.26 43.64 8.56
N GLN A 617 2.55 43.97 8.53
CA GLN A 617 3.21 44.48 7.32
C GLN A 617 3.41 43.39 6.24
N ASP A 618 3.53 42.11 6.65
CA ASP A 618 3.68 40.97 5.73
C ASP A 618 2.31 40.44 5.23
N GLU A 619 1.22 40.67 5.97
CA GLU A 619 -0.16 40.46 5.49
C GLU A 619 -0.64 41.54 4.51
N GLY A 620 -0.21 42.79 4.69
CA GLY A 620 -0.51 43.89 3.76
C GLY A 620 0.10 43.67 2.37
N ALA A 621 1.36 43.23 2.33
CA ALA A 621 2.05 42.89 1.07
C ALA A 621 1.48 41.63 0.39
N LYS A 622 0.96 40.66 1.16
CA LYS A 622 0.27 39.48 0.62
C LYS A 622 -1.13 39.79 0.08
N LYS A 623 -1.87 40.73 0.69
CA LYS A 623 -3.17 41.19 0.20
C LYS A 623 -3.05 42.07 -1.05
N GLU A 624 -2.05 42.96 -1.14
CA GLU A 624 -1.77 43.71 -2.38
C GLU A 624 -1.30 42.79 -3.53
N ALA A 625 -0.55 41.71 -3.23
CA ALA A 625 -0.15 40.71 -4.22
C ALA A 625 -1.28 39.75 -4.64
N GLU A 626 -2.28 39.52 -3.78
CA GLU A 626 -3.50 38.79 -4.14
C GLU A 626 -4.50 39.66 -4.92
N GLU A 627 -4.61 40.96 -4.64
CA GLU A 627 -5.44 41.88 -5.43
C GLU A 627 -4.88 42.10 -6.83
N THR A 628 -3.56 42.29 -7.00
CA THR A 628 -2.94 42.39 -8.33
C THR A 628 -3.07 41.09 -9.14
N LYS A 629 -2.95 39.91 -8.51
CA LYS A 629 -3.22 38.62 -9.17
C LYS A 629 -4.69 38.40 -9.52
N LYS A 630 -5.61 39.04 -8.81
CA LYS A 630 -7.05 38.95 -9.08
C LYS A 630 -7.46 39.90 -10.20
N GLU A 631 -6.83 41.08 -10.28
CA GLU A 631 -6.98 42.00 -11.40
C GLU A 631 -6.39 41.44 -12.70
N GLU A 632 -5.20 40.82 -12.68
CA GLU A 632 -4.64 40.11 -13.86
C GLU A 632 -5.56 38.97 -14.34
N LYS A 633 -6.13 38.21 -13.40
CA LYS A 633 -7.02 37.07 -13.72
C LYS A 633 -8.41 37.49 -14.21
N ASP A 634 -8.87 38.67 -13.83
CA ASP A 634 -10.10 39.27 -14.34
C ASP A 634 -9.88 39.98 -15.69
N GLU A 635 -8.68 40.49 -15.98
CA GLU A 635 -8.29 40.94 -17.33
C GLU A 635 -8.16 39.76 -18.30
N ASP A 636 -7.51 38.65 -17.91
CA ASP A 636 -7.38 37.44 -18.75
C ASP A 636 -8.75 36.84 -19.09
N LYS A 637 -9.68 36.79 -18.12
CA LYS A 637 -11.06 36.33 -18.38
C LYS A 637 -11.85 37.27 -19.28
N LYS A 638 -11.50 38.56 -19.31
CA LYS A 638 -12.15 39.55 -20.18
C LYS A 638 -11.62 39.42 -21.61
N VAL A 639 -10.34 39.09 -21.77
CA VAL A 639 -9.73 38.76 -23.06
C VAL A 639 -10.30 37.45 -23.62
N GLU A 640 -10.42 36.39 -22.82
CA GLU A 640 -11.07 35.13 -23.24
C GLU A 640 -12.53 35.35 -23.69
N LYS A 641 -13.31 36.16 -22.96
CA LYS A 641 -14.69 36.48 -23.35
C LYS A 641 -14.80 37.34 -24.62
N GLU A 642 -13.79 38.17 -24.92
CA GLU A 642 -13.75 38.92 -26.17
C GLU A 642 -13.31 38.04 -27.35
N GLU A 643 -12.46 37.04 -27.11
CA GLU A 643 -12.11 36.04 -28.12
C GLU A 643 -13.28 35.09 -28.41
N GLU A 644 -14.00 34.58 -27.40
CA GLU A 644 -15.20 33.76 -27.61
C GLU A 644 -16.29 34.51 -28.41
N LYS A 645 -16.51 35.80 -28.12
CA LYS A 645 -17.45 36.64 -28.89
C LYS A 645 -16.99 36.95 -30.33
N LYS A 646 -15.68 36.93 -30.59
CA LYS A 646 -15.15 37.03 -31.96
C LYS A 646 -15.36 35.73 -32.72
N VAL A 647 -15.19 34.59 -32.07
CA VAL A 647 -15.43 33.26 -32.67
C VAL A 647 -16.91 33.07 -32.98
N GLU A 648 -17.82 33.41 -32.07
CA GLU A 648 -19.28 33.38 -32.34
C GLU A 648 -19.68 34.29 -33.52
N LYS A 649 -19.11 35.50 -33.61
CA LYS A 649 -19.37 36.41 -34.75
C LYS A 649 -18.77 35.93 -36.07
N GLU A 650 -17.69 35.15 -36.04
CA GLU A 650 -17.13 34.53 -37.25
C GLU A 650 -17.93 33.28 -37.67
N GLU A 651 -18.50 32.55 -36.72
CA GLU A 651 -19.42 31.44 -37.02
C GLU A 651 -20.76 31.94 -37.55
N GLU A 652 -21.37 32.99 -36.98
CA GLU A 652 -22.59 33.59 -37.52
C GLU A 652 -22.38 34.14 -38.94
N LYS A 653 -21.21 34.73 -39.24
CA LYS A 653 -20.85 35.18 -40.60
C LYS A 653 -20.54 34.06 -41.58
N LYS A 654 -20.22 32.85 -41.10
CA LYS A 654 -20.09 31.66 -41.94
C LYS A 654 -21.45 31.07 -42.27
N VAL A 655 -22.37 31.07 -41.31
CA VAL A 655 -23.75 30.59 -41.52
C VAL A 655 -24.52 31.50 -42.49
N GLU A 656 -24.37 32.84 -42.40
CA GLU A 656 -24.94 33.79 -43.38
C GLU A 656 -24.29 33.74 -44.78
N LYS A 657 -23.19 33.01 -44.97
CA LYS A 657 -22.55 32.80 -46.28
C LYS A 657 -22.87 31.43 -46.89
N GLU A 658 -23.50 30.54 -46.13
CA GLU A 658 -23.94 29.21 -46.59
C GLU A 658 -25.46 29.10 -46.81
N GLU A 659 -26.24 30.13 -46.44
CA GLU A 659 -27.56 30.46 -47.00
C GLU A 659 -27.44 31.42 -48.20
#